data_AF-A0A7Y7XCR1-F1
#
_entry.id   AF-A0A7Y7XCR1-F1
#
_cell.length_a   1.000
_cell.length_b   1.000
_cell.length_c   1.000
_cell.angle_alpha   90.00
_cell.angle_beta   90.00
_cell.angle_gamma   90.00
#
_symmetry.space_group_name_H-M   'P 1'
#
loop_
_entity.id
_entity.type
_entity.pdbx_description
1 polymer ?
#
loop_
_entity_poly.entity_id
_entity_poly.type
_entity_poly.pdbx_seq_one_letter_code
_entity_poly.pdbx_strand_id
1 'polypeptide(L)'
;MTPSSPPIPSEQSHFEVIKDHLPEWLLEASREQRNALRQSLIASCNSRHELKQMMAKLQSPAQFVKPLLEQAIIFNFRLTLDVEQATFVHVRKNDYFFGLVSVQGETREQTLLSAALQNFEESLTSADSFATGSGIYRVPGVQDSKTAIKPEEFALVCRQLDFGSLYQAHLRSVLKATAQADQDAADSAQDTLIKSYRDAFAVTIHLAIIRKELSTTCHRVLLDVLLGQYVVRYGTQPCSRLGLLGMDVSEVLVIGLDTEEGTSPCLVYIPQDPIGTLARYASIEDFENELSRRLLSHSYRRFFSRFLPFSHQGQLLSQMIRQAIVQKWRPHIRHIPPPGPAFLTLHPIAGNVFKGLHDQRVQQIERHGRMVVIPTADTDAQARQHLLEAYENAGLNVLVFAASFIPVIGDILLIFTAAQLLQEAYQGFDAWRRHEKVEALNYLMDVTEQVALMGANAGALKAGRFVNSLLRVKLSPSQSGLWKPDLTPYRQALELPEALLPDEQGLYDYQGKHYLSLDEQLYEVGSAGTPPEWSIQHPDDPWAYSPPLLHNGSGAWRTLYDNPQDWSELKRLRRLGPFAASTSPEDLAPILHASASDSNLLFELHRDNQSPPAQLVDTLKRFRLDRQVQHQRLLESPPGTDGAGPSVTAEQNTSTRFEDLYRQSEQVEGPLPEQIRQDFPNLPKSYVEAMARSINPAEARQILDQKSLPAYLKDEAELSQQNVETARLNEGLYLHATFNPSSDQMALQTLEALPGWSGNVRLELYSHTLANPPAASVGDDSATIVRRLLREGSRYRVYDADGEQILAPSDLYSAIGRSLPASELENLGFIGPNRNSALKQSLIDKITQLDASPRRVLRIPASPPSRPYRPGRALDTHFALETPPSDLKPVGDGLYQGAFSRRYIEEGERYYEVKSSDLGWKLIDARSPFRFYRPVLRRRAGHWEINTDIGLKGGAPGPVHSKIELVESESSMVSALEYIKPEPFTRTDLERMKAIKSYQRAPNRMGDYDRANNGRYPLRDLSGNPLRIKKIQHTSEIADSGVRYQAKDILPYLKWGSHEEVAKLYEEKLLLRPFTEEDAKFTQEKSMVGQAMVVARRPLKAGEAIGVYGGNFLPFHVSNARQDPFVIDILPAPLSRRPKWDRLMLSGDNIISRINSIFEYEENLPVRQAGSGYNVEGATFPVDVDIGGGRLEQFLLSAFFTTRDIPADEELRWNYGYTEAGVRTTFAASETSPETGTQAPAP
;
A
#
# COMPACT_ATOMS: atom_id res chain seq x y z
N MET A 1 16.44 -3.32 -14.74
CA MET A 1 17.39 -2.59 -13.87
C MET A 1 16.86 -2.65 -12.44
N THR A 2 17.24 -3.68 -11.69
CA THR A 2 17.03 -3.72 -10.24
C THR A 2 18.36 -3.30 -9.61
N PRO A 3 18.48 -2.11 -9.00
CA PRO A 3 19.67 -1.79 -8.24
C PRO A 3 19.76 -2.77 -7.07
N SER A 4 20.89 -3.46 -6.97
CA SER A 4 21.25 -4.27 -5.82
C SER A 4 21.13 -3.41 -4.55
N SER A 5 20.49 -3.93 -3.51
CA SER A 5 20.55 -3.29 -2.19
C SER A 5 22.01 -3.04 -1.83
N PRO A 6 22.42 -1.78 -1.55
CA PRO A 6 23.79 -1.52 -1.15
C PRO A 6 24.09 -2.34 0.11
N PRO A 7 25.29 -2.94 0.21
CA PRO A 7 25.67 -3.66 1.42
C PRO A 7 25.53 -2.73 2.61
N ILE A 8 24.85 -3.18 3.66
CA ILE A 8 24.77 -2.47 4.94
C ILE A 8 26.23 -2.26 5.38
N PRO A 9 26.74 -1.01 5.39
CA PRO A 9 28.12 -0.77 5.78
C PRO A 9 28.31 -1.25 7.21
N SER A 10 29.39 -1.99 7.48
CA SER A 10 29.77 -2.39 8.84
C SER A 10 29.69 -1.17 9.77
N GLU A 11 28.72 -1.20 10.69
CA GLU A 11 28.33 -0.02 11.46
C GLU A 11 29.47 0.38 12.42
N GLN A 12 30.17 1.46 12.10
CA GLN A 12 30.85 2.23 13.16
C GLN A 12 29.77 2.71 14.14
N SER A 13 30.04 2.60 15.43
CA SER A 13 29.07 2.97 16.47
C SER A 13 28.70 4.46 16.37
N HIS A 14 27.51 4.86 16.85
CA HIS A 14 27.10 6.28 16.93
C HIS A 14 28.14 7.15 17.66
N PHE A 15 28.87 6.55 18.60
CA PHE A 15 30.01 7.13 19.29
C PHE A 15 31.10 7.60 18.31
N GLU A 16 31.49 6.78 17.33
CA GLU A 16 32.52 7.11 16.34
C GLU A 16 32.09 8.28 15.46
N VAL A 17 30.83 8.28 14.99
CA VAL A 17 30.30 9.39 14.17
C VAL A 17 30.37 10.71 14.93
N ILE A 18 29.95 10.73 16.21
CA ILE A 18 30.02 11.95 17.01
C ILE A 18 31.46 12.35 17.27
N LYS A 19 32.33 11.40 17.65
CA LYS A 19 33.76 11.64 17.93
C LYS A 19 34.44 12.33 16.76
N ASP A 20 34.16 11.90 15.52
CA ASP A 20 34.76 12.46 14.30
C ASP A 20 34.37 13.93 14.05
N HIS A 21 33.26 14.40 14.65
CA HIS A 21 32.79 15.80 14.56
C HIS A 21 33.09 16.65 15.80
N LEU A 22 33.74 16.10 16.82
CA LEU A 22 34.05 16.88 18.03
C LEU A 22 35.23 17.81 17.76
N PRO A 23 35.06 19.13 17.95
CA PRO A 23 36.13 20.07 17.72
C PRO A 23 37.16 20.05 18.87
N GLU A 24 38.44 20.27 18.53
CA GLU A 24 39.54 20.26 19.51
C GLU A 24 39.32 21.24 20.67
N TRP A 25 38.80 22.45 20.40
CA TRP A 25 38.54 23.46 21.42
C TRP A 25 37.56 22.97 22.50
N LEU A 26 36.64 22.07 22.17
CA LEU A 26 35.70 21.51 23.14
C LEU A 26 36.35 20.41 23.96
N LEU A 27 37.25 19.62 23.36
CA LEU A 27 37.98 18.55 24.04
C LEU A 27 39.02 19.10 25.03
N GLU A 28 39.67 20.22 24.70
CA GLU A 28 40.62 20.91 25.59
C GLU A 28 39.98 21.63 26.79
N ALA A 29 38.66 21.82 26.76
CA ALA A 29 37.93 22.58 27.75
C ALA A 29 37.91 21.89 29.12
N SER A 30 37.94 22.67 30.21
CA SER A 30 37.82 22.10 31.56
C SER A 30 36.48 21.37 31.74
N ARG A 31 36.44 20.39 32.65
CA ARG A 31 35.20 19.66 32.95
C ARG A 31 34.10 20.59 33.46
N GLU A 32 34.45 21.60 34.25
CA GLU A 32 33.50 22.62 34.70
C GLU A 32 32.93 23.42 33.52
N GLN A 33 33.79 23.85 32.58
CA GLN A 33 33.37 24.59 31.39
C GLN A 33 32.43 23.76 30.50
N ARG A 34 32.74 22.48 30.27
CA ARG A 34 31.89 21.55 29.50
C ARG A 34 30.54 21.31 30.17
N ASN A 35 30.51 21.14 31.49
CA ASN A 35 29.26 21.01 32.22
C ASN A 35 28.40 22.29 32.19
N ALA A 36 29.01 23.47 32.31
CA ALA A 36 28.30 24.74 32.21
C ALA A 36 27.70 24.95 30.79
N LEU A 37 28.45 24.59 29.75
CA LEU A 37 27.95 24.57 28.37
C LEU A 37 26.79 23.58 28.20
N ARG A 38 26.93 22.33 28.70
CA ARG A 38 25.86 21.32 28.67
C ARG A 38 24.56 21.85 29.26
N GLN A 39 24.62 22.41 30.47
CA GLN A 39 23.44 22.96 31.16
C GLN A 39 22.79 24.11 30.36
N SER A 40 23.60 25.00 29.80
CA SER A 40 23.10 26.14 29.02
C SER A 40 22.46 25.69 27.71
N LEU A 41 23.03 24.68 27.04
CA LEU A 41 22.46 24.11 25.81
C LEU A 41 21.11 23.44 26.08
N ILE A 42 20.98 22.70 27.19
CA ILE A 42 19.71 22.08 27.60
C ILE A 42 18.67 23.15 27.93
N ALA A 43 19.04 24.18 28.73
CA ALA A 43 18.16 25.28 29.09
C ALA A 43 17.64 26.01 27.83
N SER A 44 18.55 26.38 26.92
CA SER A 44 18.22 27.00 25.64
C SER A 44 17.30 26.13 24.77
N CYS A 45 17.50 24.81 24.75
CA CYS A 45 16.61 23.90 24.02
C CYS A 45 15.20 23.88 24.60
N ASN A 46 15.09 23.91 25.93
CA ASN A 46 13.80 23.90 26.62
C ASN A 46 13.03 25.21 26.44
N SER A 47 13.67 26.36 26.69
CA SER A 47 13.03 27.68 26.55
C SER A 47 12.62 27.99 25.11
N ARG A 48 13.36 27.51 24.10
CA ARG A 48 12.93 27.60 22.70
C ARG A 48 11.71 26.76 22.37
N HIS A 49 11.60 25.56 22.96
CA HIS A 49 10.41 24.74 22.74
C HIS A 49 9.17 25.41 23.34
N GLU A 50 9.30 25.99 24.54
CA GLU A 50 8.27 26.81 25.18
C GLU A 50 7.90 28.03 24.31
N LEU A 51 8.90 28.75 23.79
CA LEU A 51 8.72 29.86 22.87
C LEU A 51 8.01 29.44 21.57
N LYS A 52 8.38 28.29 20.98
CA LYS A 52 7.72 27.74 19.79
C LYS A 52 6.24 27.45 20.01
N GLN A 53 5.89 26.88 21.15
CA GLN A 53 4.49 26.62 21.50
C GLN A 53 3.70 27.91 21.71
N MET A 54 4.32 28.94 22.30
CA MET A 54 3.70 30.26 22.43
C MET A 54 3.50 30.92 21.07
N MET A 55 4.53 30.94 20.23
CA MET A 55 4.50 31.54 18.89
C MET A 55 3.54 30.83 17.93
N ALA A 56 3.26 29.54 18.12
CA ALA A 56 2.27 28.82 17.33
C ALA A 56 0.84 29.37 17.48
N LYS A 57 0.56 30.19 18.52
CA LYS A 57 -0.72 30.87 18.72
C LYS A 57 -0.86 32.14 17.87
N LEU A 58 0.23 32.66 17.29
CA LEU A 58 0.20 33.82 16.39
C LEU A 58 -0.28 33.41 15.00
N GLN A 59 -1.47 33.88 14.63
CA GLN A 59 -1.99 33.78 13.27
C GLN A 59 -1.35 34.80 12.33
N SER A 60 -1.08 34.39 11.10
CA SER A 60 -0.69 35.33 10.04
C SER A 60 -1.85 36.31 9.74
N PRO A 61 -1.56 37.51 9.21
CA PRO A 61 -2.59 38.49 8.86
C PRO A 61 -3.72 37.93 7.99
N ALA A 62 -3.40 37.13 6.97
CA ALA A 62 -4.38 36.49 6.11
C ALA A 62 -5.23 35.45 6.87
N GLN A 63 -4.61 34.57 7.65
CA GLN A 63 -5.31 33.55 8.45
C GLN A 63 -6.25 34.16 9.49
N PHE A 64 -5.89 35.32 10.06
CA PHE A 64 -6.71 36.03 11.04
C PHE A 64 -7.88 36.76 10.37
N VAL A 65 -7.63 37.51 9.29
CA VAL A 65 -8.63 38.40 8.68
C VAL A 65 -9.60 37.65 7.76
N LYS A 66 -9.15 36.64 7.01
CA LYS A 66 -9.99 35.88 6.05
C LYS A 66 -11.31 35.38 6.67
N PRO A 67 -11.32 34.59 7.76
CA PRO A 67 -12.57 34.07 8.32
C PRO A 67 -13.48 35.18 8.86
N LEU A 68 -12.90 36.24 9.45
CA LEU A 68 -13.66 37.38 9.96
C LEU A 68 -14.32 38.17 8.82
N LEU A 69 -13.61 38.32 7.70
CA LEU A 69 -14.11 39.00 6.51
C LEU A 69 -15.21 38.19 5.82
N GLU A 70 -15.02 36.89 5.62
CA GLU A 70 -16.04 36.00 5.05
C GLU A 70 -17.31 36.01 5.89
N GLN A 71 -17.17 35.91 7.22
CA GLN A 71 -18.30 35.99 8.15
C GLN A 71 -19.00 37.35 8.09
N ALA A 72 -18.24 38.45 7.99
CA ALA A 72 -18.79 39.79 7.82
C ALA A 72 -19.57 39.94 6.51
N ILE A 73 -19.09 39.35 5.42
CA ILE A 73 -19.77 39.39 4.12
C ILE A 73 -21.09 38.60 4.18
N ILE A 74 -21.07 37.41 4.78
CA ILE A 74 -22.27 36.59 4.98
C ILE A 74 -23.30 37.35 5.82
N PHE A 75 -22.87 37.96 6.93
CA PHE A 75 -23.77 38.66 7.85
C PHE A 75 -24.37 39.93 7.24
N ASN A 76 -23.55 40.80 6.64
CA ASN A 76 -24.00 42.10 6.15
C ASN A 76 -24.66 42.04 4.77
N PHE A 77 -24.20 41.12 3.90
CA PHE A 77 -24.61 41.09 2.49
C PHE A 77 -25.34 39.80 2.08
N ARG A 78 -25.46 38.80 2.97
CA ARG A 78 -26.10 37.49 2.70
C ARG A 78 -25.55 36.79 1.46
N LEU A 79 -24.25 36.94 1.24
CA LEU A 79 -23.52 36.41 0.09
C LEU A 79 -22.33 35.60 0.57
N THR A 80 -22.02 34.50 -0.10
CA THR A 80 -20.78 33.76 0.11
C THR A 80 -19.83 34.09 -1.03
N LEU A 81 -18.65 34.62 -0.71
CA LEU A 81 -17.60 34.95 -1.66
C LEU A 81 -16.28 34.36 -1.16
N ASP A 82 -15.49 33.82 -2.08
CA ASP A 82 -14.08 33.57 -1.83
C ASP A 82 -13.34 34.91 -1.88
N VAL A 83 -12.92 35.41 -0.71
CA VAL A 83 -12.30 36.74 -0.57
C VAL A 83 -10.89 36.82 -1.14
N GLU A 84 -10.26 35.69 -1.45
CA GLU A 84 -8.95 35.62 -2.09
C GLU A 84 -9.06 35.66 -3.62
N GLN A 85 -10.23 35.30 -4.18
CA GLN A 85 -10.49 35.32 -5.63
C GLN A 85 -11.33 36.53 -6.06
N ALA A 86 -12.32 36.91 -5.25
CA ALA A 86 -13.18 38.04 -5.54
C ALA A 86 -12.38 39.36 -5.49
N THR A 87 -12.65 40.26 -6.44
CA THR A 87 -11.88 41.48 -6.65
C THR A 87 -12.66 42.74 -6.32
N PHE A 88 -12.00 43.65 -5.62
CA PHE A 88 -12.40 45.04 -5.43
C PHE A 88 -11.78 45.89 -6.53
N VAL A 89 -12.61 46.49 -7.38
CA VAL A 89 -12.20 47.38 -8.46
C VAL A 89 -12.58 48.80 -8.09
N HIS A 90 -11.59 49.68 -7.99
CA HIS A 90 -11.77 51.11 -7.73
C HIS A 90 -11.32 51.94 -8.92
N VAL A 91 -12.26 52.63 -9.56
CA VAL A 91 -11.99 53.61 -10.61
C VAL A 91 -12.10 55.00 -10.01
N ARG A 92 -10.98 55.74 -9.96
CA ARG A 92 -10.95 57.08 -9.37
C ARG A 92 -11.68 58.09 -10.27
N LYS A 93 -12.49 58.95 -9.66
CA LYS A 93 -13.13 60.08 -10.34
C LYS A 93 -12.19 61.27 -10.32
N ASN A 94 -11.62 61.63 -11.47
CA ASN A 94 -10.80 62.84 -11.60
C ASN A 94 -11.66 63.94 -12.22
N ASP A 95 -12.11 64.88 -11.38
CA ASP A 95 -12.82 66.07 -11.84
C ASP A 95 -11.81 67.12 -12.30
N TYR A 96 -11.77 67.40 -13.61
CA TYR A 96 -11.05 68.55 -14.16
C TYR A 96 -12.06 69.64 -14.55
N PHE A 97 -11.69 70.91 -14.33
CA PHE A 97 -12.51 72.10 -14.63
C PHE A 97 -13.89 72.12 -13.91
N PHE A 98 -13.93 72.59 -12.66
CA PHE A 98 -15.18 72.91 -11.92
C PHE A 98 -16.29 71.84 -12.00
N GLY A 99 -15.94 70.55 -12.04
CA GLY A 99 -16.92 69.44 -12.10
C GLY A 99 -17.64 69.27 -13.44
N LEU A 100 -17.20 69.93 -14.52
CA LEU A 100 -17.84 69.88 -15.85
C LEU A 100 -17.28 68.76 -16.74
N VAL A 101 -16.09 68.22 -16.44
CA VAL A 101 -15.47 67.11 -17.18
C VAL A 101 -14.89 66.08 -16.20
N SER A 102 -15.55 64.93 -16.08
CA SER A 102 -14.99 63.77 -15.37
C SER A 102 -14.35 62.82 -16.38
N VAL A 103 -13.02 62.63 -16.31
CA VAL A 103 -12.32 61.58 -17.06
C VAL A 103 -12.09 60.39 -16.13
N GLN A 104 -12.28 59.16 -16.63
CA GLN A 104 -11.93 57.95 -15.86
C GLN A 104 -10.45 58.02 -15.45
N GLY A 105 -10.20 58.06 -14.13
CA GLY A 105 -8.86 58.04 -13.57
C GLY A 105 -8.25 56.64 -13.54
N GLU A 106 -7.11 56.52 -12.86
CA GLU A 106 -6.45 55.23 -12.64
C GLU A 106 -7.41 54.21 -12.04
N THR A 107 -7.43 53.01 -12.62
CA THR A 107 -8.19 51.86 -12.13
C THR A 107 -7.26 51.00 -11.30
N ARG A 108 -7.64 50.73 -10.05
CA ARG A 108 -6.94 49.81 -9.15
C ARG A 108 -7.77 48.56 -8.92
N GLU A 109 -7.17 47.41 -9.13
CA GLU A 109 -7.78 46.10 -8.92
C GLU A 109 -6.99 45.31 -7.88
N GLN A 110 -7.69 44.73 -6.91
CA GLN A 110 -7.09 43.88 -5.87
C GLN A 110 -8.12 42.92 -5.30
N THR A 111 -7.68 41.86 -4.62
CA THR A 111 -8.61 40.93 -3.95
C THR A 111 -9.34 41.60 -2.79
N LEU A 112 -10.52 41.10 -2.41
CA LEU A 112 -11.26 41.60 -1.24
C LEU A 112 -10.43 41.51 0.04
N LEU A 113 -9.69 40.42 0.22
CA LEU A 113 -8.78 40.25 1.35
C LEU A 113 -7.68 41.33 1.37
N SER A 114 -7.04 41.59 0.23
CA SER A 114 -6.01 42.63 0.12
C SER A 114 -6.58 44.02 0.44
N ALA A 115 -7.78 44.32 -0.06
CA ALA A 115 -8.45 45.58 0.22
C ALA A 115 -8.80 45.75 1.71
N ALA A 116 -9.30 44.68 2.34
CA ALA A 116 -9.65 44.68 3.76
C ALA A 116 -8.42 44.84 4.67
N LEU A 117 -7.29 44.19 4.36
CA LEU A 117 -6.03 44.32 5.11
C LEU A 117 -5.51 45.77 5.12
N GLN A 118 -5.64 46.48 4.00
CA GLN A 118 -5.21 47.87 3.87
C GLN A 118 -6.20 48.86 4.51
N ASN A 119 -7.41 48.41 4.85
CA ASN A 119 -8.51 49.25 5.30
C ASN A 119 -8.86 50.38 4.29
N PHE A 120 -9.89 51.16 4.57
CA PHE A 120 -10.40 52.19 3.66
C PHE A 120 -10.30 53.57 4.27
N GLU A 121 -10.02 54.59 3.45
CA GLU A 121 -10.15 55.99 3.85
C GLU A 121 -11.62 56.35 4.10
N GLU A 122 -11.88 57.37 4.93
CA GLU A 122 -13.25 57.81 5.20
C GLU A 122 -13.98 58.29 3.95
N SER A 123 -13.26 58.95 3.04
CA SER A 123 -13.76 59.40 1.73
C SER A 123 -14.31 58.25 0.88
N LEU A 124 -13.74 57.04 1.00
CA LEU A 124 -14.14 55.84 0.26
C LEU A 124 -15.39 55.15 0.83
N THR A 125 -16.02 55.71 1.85
CA THR A 125 -17.36 55.30 2.33
C THR A 125 -18.50 56.09 1.70
N SER A 126 -18.18 57.08 0.85
CA SER A 126 -19.16 57.81 0.06
C SER A 126 -19.22 57.28 -1.37
N ALA A 127 -20.44 57.21 -1.92
CA ALA A 127 -20.68 56.81 -3.31
C ALA A 127 -19.99 57.75 -4.32
N ASP A 128 -19.75 59.02 -3.96
CA ASP A 128 -19.13 60.03 -4.85
C ASP A 128 -17.67 59.72 -5.21
N SER A 129 -17.01 58.84 -4.44
CA SER A 129 -15.61 58.47 -4.62
C SER A 129 -15.37 57.38 -5.67
N PHE A 130 -16.44 56.83 -6.25
CA PHE A 130 -16.39 55.71 -7.18
C PHE A 130 -16.93 56.12 -8.57
N ALA A 131 -16.08 56.06 -9.60
CA ALA A 131 -16.51 56.30 -10.98
C ALA A 131 -17.14 55.04 -11.62
N THR A 132 -17.78 55.22 -12.78
CA THR A 132 -18.39 54.14 -13.58
C THR A 132 -17.35 53.06 -13.91
N GLY A 133 -17.64 51.82 -13.49
CA GLY A 133 -16.72 50.68 -13.58
C GLY A 133 -16.33 50.11 -12.22
N SER A 134 -16.39 50.92 -11.16
CA SER A 134 -16.11 50.47 -9.78
C SER A 134 -17.14 49.43 -9.31
N GLY A 135 -16.69 48.44 -8.56
CA GLY A 135 -17.53 47.32 -8.13
C GLY A 135 -16.74 46.18 -7.49
N ILE A 136 -17.48 45.24 -6.91
CA ILE A 136 -16.93 43.97 -6.44
C ILE A 136 -17.33 42.89 -7.42
N TYR A 137 -16.35 42.13 -7.92
CA TYR A 137 -16.54 41.12 -8.95
C TYR A 137 -16.13 39.74 -8.43
N ARG A 138 -16.90 38.70 -8.79
CA ARG A 138 -16.54 37.31 -8.44
C ARG A 138 -15.32 36.83 -9.22
N VAL A 139 -15.18 37.30 -10.46
CA VAL A 139 -14.07 36.97 -11.35
C VAL A 139 -13.55 38.27 -11.96
N PRO A 140 -12.25 38.59 -11.83
CA PRO A 140 -11.68 39.81 -12.40
C PRO A 140 -11.98 39.96 -13.90
N GLY A 141 -12.29 41.18 -14.36
CA GLY A 141 -12.48 41.50 -15.78
C GLY A 141 -13.79 41.02 -16.44
N VAL A 142 -14.63 40.24 -15.76
CA VAL A 142 -15.92 39.76 -16.30
C VAL A 142 -17.06 40.63 -15.78
N GLN A 143 -17.64 41.49 -16.63
CA GLN A 143 -18.72 42.41 -16.26
C GLN A 143 -19.94 41.71 -15.64
N ASP A 144 -20.33 40.54 -16.16
CA ASP A 144 -21.45 39.74 -15.65
C ASP A 144 -21.19 39.14 -14.26
N SER A 145 -19.94 39.17 -13.78
CA SER A 145 -19.57 38.66 -12.46
C SER A 145 -19.70 39.71 -11.35
N LYS A 146 -20.15 40.93 -11.69
CA LYS A 146 -20.36 42.01 -10.72
C LYS A 146 -21.40 41.61 -9.68
N THR A 147 -21.05 41.77 -8.42
CA THR A 147 -21.92 41.47 -7.28
C THR A 147 -22.85 42.63 -6.95
N ALA A 148 -23.88 42.37 -6.15
CA ALA A 148 -24.78 43.39 -5.63
C ALA A 148 -24.16 44.25 -4.51
N ILE A 149 -22.98 43.88 -4.01
CA ILE A 149 -22.30 44.60 -2.92
C ILE A 149 -21.70 45.89 -3.51
N LYS A 150 -22.12 47.04 -2.96
CA LYS A 150 -21.54 48.31 -3.38
C LYS A 150 -20.16 48.52 -2.75
N PRO A 151 -19.18 49.07 -3.48
CA PRO A 151 -17.84 49.34 -2.96
C PRO A 151 -17.83 50.18 -1.68
N GLU A 152 -18.68 51.21 -1.60
CA GLU A 152 -18.79 52.09 -0.43
C GLU A 152 -19.37 51.39 0.81
N GLU A 153 -20.32 50.46 0.60
CA GLU A 153 -20.91 49.66 1.67
C GLU A 153 -19.89 48.64 2.21
N PHE A 154 -19.10 48.03 1.32
CA PHE A 154 -17.99 47.16 1.71
C PHE A 154 -16.91 47.92 2.49
N ALA A 155 -16.51 49.10 2.00
CA ALA A 155 -15.54 49.96 2.65
C ALA A 155 -15.99 50.38 4.07
N LEU A 156 -17.28 50.69 4.23
CA LEU A 156 -17.87 51.01 5.53
C LEU A 156 -17.80 49.83 6.50
N VAL A 157 -18.15 48.61 6.06
CA VAL A 157 -18.08 47.40 6.88
C VAL A 157 -16.65 47.13 7.36
N CYS A 158 -15.66 47.23 6.46
CA CYS A 158 -14.26 47.03 6.83
C CYS A 158 -13.76 48.08 7.85
N ARG A 159 -14.15 49.35 7.71
CA ARG A 159 -13.81 50.41 8.67
C ARG A 159 -14.46 50.21 10.03
N GLN A 160 -15.72 49.75 10.07
CA GLN A 160 -16.46 49.49 11.31
C GLN A 160 -15.90 48.30 12.09
N LEU A 161 -15.51 47.23 11.40
CA LEU A 161 -14.90 46.07 12.05
C LEU A 161 -13.48 46.35 12.55
N ASP A 162 -12.75 47.24 11.87
CA ASP A 162 -11.38 47.63 12.20
C ASP A 162 -10.47 46.42 12.42
N PHE A 163 -10.28 45.64 11.35
CA PHE A 163 -9.41 44.46 11.37
C PHE A 163 -8.01 44.77 11.89
N GLY A 164 -7.50 45.98 11.69
CA GLY A 164 -6.21 46.42 12.23
C GLY A 164 -6.22 46.49 13.75
N SER A 165 -7.20 47.14 14.37
CA SER A 165 -7.33 47.15 15.83
C SER A 165 -7.54 45.75 16.42
N LEU A 166 -8.34 44.90 15.77
CA LEU A 166 -8.54 43.51 16.17
C LEU A 166 -7.24 42.69 16.10
N TYR A 167 -6.47 42.86 15.02
CA TYR A 167 -5.20 42.17 14.88
C TYR A 167 -4.15 42.67 15.89
N GLN A 168 -4.12 43.97 16.17
CA GLN A 168 -3.27 44.52 17.23
C GLN A 168 -3.64 43.98 18.62
N ALA A 169 -4.92 43.76 18.90
CA ALA A 169 -5.37 43.11 20.13
C ALA A 169 -4.90 41.64 20.19
N HIS A 170 -5.00 40.90 19.07
CA HIS A 170 -4.49 39.53 18.96
C HIS A 170 -2.97 39.44 19.18
N LEU A 171 -2.18 40.33 18.57
CA LEU A 171 -0.74 40.40 18.81
C LEU A 171 -0.42 40.61 20.30
N ARG A 172 -1.15 41.53 20.96
CA ARG A 172 -0.97 41.78 22.39
C ARG A 172 -1.41 40.63 23.27
N SER A 173 -2.50 39.94 22.95
CA SER A 173 -2.96 38.81 23.76
C SER A 173 -1.95 37.66 23.76
N VAL A 174 -1.21 37.47 22.67
CA VAL A 174 -0.15 36.45 22.59
C VAL A 174 1.19 36.93 23.15
N LEU A 175 1.58 38.20 22.90
CA LEU A 175 2.92 38.72 23.22
C LEU A 175 3.03 39.44 24.57
N LYS A 176 1.94 40.06 25.06
CA LYS A 176 1.93 40.86 26.29
C LYS A 176 1.01 40.30 27.38
N ALA A 177 0.04 39.46 26.98
CA ALA A 177 -1.04 38.92 27.80
C ALA A 177 -1.77 39.99 28.65
N THR A 178 -2.97 40.33 28.22
CA THR A 178 -3.76 41.49 28.67
C THR A 178 -4.02 41.51 30.18
N ALA A 179 -3.98 42.71 30.77
CA ALA A 179 -4.22 43.03 32.18
C ALA A 179 -5.63 42.67 32.75
N GLN A 180 -6.44 41.88 32.04
CA GLN A 180 -7.79 41.47 32.44
C GLN A 180 -7.99 39.94 32.46
N ALA A 181 -6.98 39.13 32.14
CA ALA A 181 -6.97 37.68 32.38
C ALA A 181 -6.00 37.38 33.53
N ASP A 182 -6.23 36.27 34.26
CA ASP A 182 -5.45 35.80 35.41
C ASP A 182 -3.98 36.25 35.36
N GLN A 183 -3.57 37.04 36.36
CA GLN A 183 -2.22 37.62 36.48
C GLN A 183 -1.11 36.58 36.26
N ASP A 184 -1.36 35.31 36.64
CA ASP A 184 -0.45 34.19 36.47
C ASP A 184 -0.16 33.83 34.99
N ALA A 185 -1.10 34.04 34.07
CA ALA A 185 -0.92 33.74 32.64
C ALA A 185 -0.15 34.84 31.91
N ALA A 186 -0.23 36.09 32.40
CA ALA A 186 0.43 37.22 31.77
C ALA A 186 1.92 37.29 32.04
N ASP A 187 2.32 36.98 33.27
CA ASP A 187 3.72 36.85 33.64
C ASP A 187 4.40 35.70 32.86
N SER A 188 3.67 34.62 32.56
CA SER A 188 4.20 33.42 31.88
C SER A 188 4.71 33.65 30.43
N ALA A 189 4.03 34.48 29.62
CA ALA A 189 4.43 34.71 28.22
C ALA A 189 5.68 35.60 28.11
N GLN A 190 5.70 36.69 28.88
CA GLN A 190 6.85 37.58 29.00
C GLN A 190 8.07 36.82 29.55
N ASP A 191 7.87 36.00 30.59
CA ASP A 191 8.93 35.20 31.20
C ASP A 191 9.54 34.20 30.20
N THR A 192 8.73 33.63 29.30
CA THR A 192 9.21 32.66 28.30
C THR A 192 10.16 33.30 27.28
N LEU A 193 9.82 34.48 26.73
CA LEU A 193 10.69 35.21 25.78
C LEU A 193 11.98 35.67 26.45
N ILE A 194 11.89 36.28 27.64
CA ILE A 194 13.05 36.75 28.40
C ILE A 194 13.96 35.57 28.74
N LYS A 195 13.41 34.44 29.20
CA LYS A 195 14.16 33.21 29.48
C LYS A 195 14.87 32.69 28.23
N SER A 196 14.22 32.70 27.06
CA SER A 196 14.84 32.28 25.81
C SER A 196 16.06 33.14 25.43
N TYR A 197 15.96 34.47 25.55
CA TYR A 197 17.09 35.37 25.31
C TYR A 197 18.24 35.15 26.30
N ARG A 198 17.93 34.96 27.58
CA ARG A 198 18.93 34.68 28.63
C ARG A 198 19.66 33.38 28.37
N ASP A 199 18.93 32.30 28.08
CA ASP A 199 19.52 30.99 27.84
C ASP A 199 20.41 30.99 26.57
N ALA A 200 19.99 31.68 25.52
CA ALA A 200 20.80 31.86 24.31
C ALA A 200 22.08 32.67 24.54
N PHE A 201 21.98 33.74 25.34
CA PHE A 201 23.13 34.54 25.75
C PHE A 201 24.10 33.71 26.60
N ALA A 202 23.60 32.90 27.54
CA ALA A 202 24.42 31.99 28.35
C ALA A 202 25.20 30.98 27.50
N VAL A 203 24.57 30.35 26.50
CA VAL A 203 25.28 29.46 25.55
C VAL A 203 26.40 30.20 24.83
N THR A 204 26.13 31.43 24.37
CA THR A 204 27.12 32.25 23.63
C THR A 204 28.33 32.59 24.50
N ILE A 205 28.10 32.98 25.76
CA ILE A 205 29.16 33.27 26.73
C ILE A 205 30.06 32.04 26.91
N HIS A 206 29.46 30.88 27.19
CA HIS A 206 30.22 29.65 27.43
C HIS A 206 31.00 29.21 26.18
N LEU A 207 30.42 29.30 24.98
CA LEU A 207 31.12 29.01 23.73
C LEU A 207 32.33 29.95 23.52
N ALA A 208 32.16 31.26 23.68
CA ALA A 208 33.21 32.24 23.45
C ALA A 208 34.40 32.06 24.42
N ILE A 209 34.15 31.67 25.67
CA ILE A 209 35.21 31.39 26.66
C ILE A 209 35.94 30.10 26.34
N ILE A 210 35.20 29.04 26.01
CA ILE A 210 35.81 27.75 25.70
C ILE A 210 36.69 27.89 24.45
N ARG A 211 36.24 28.65 23.45
CA ARG A 211 37.01 28.96 22.24
C ARG A 211 38.17 29.95 22.47
N LYS A 212 38.34 30.45 23.71
CA LYS A 212 39.37 31.43 24.10
C LYS A 212 39.27 32.74 23.30
N GLU A 213 38.07 33.10 22.83
CA GLU A 213 37.80 34.33 22.08
C GLU A 213 37.69 35.57 22.99
N LEU A 214 37.49 35.36 24.29
CA LEU A 214 37.30 36.42 25.30
C LEU A 214 38.20 36.23 26.52
N SER A 215 38.62 37.35 27.13
CA SER A 215 39.38 37.35 28.37
C SER A 215 38.49 37.06 29.59
N THR A 216 39.11 36.62 30.69
CA THR A 216 38.41 36.37 31.97
C THR A 216 37.71 37.62 32.51
N THR A 217 38.26 38.81 32.25
CA THR A 217 37.64 40.09 32.64
C THR A 217 36.35 40.34 31.85
N CYS A 218 36.35 40.10 30.54
CA CYS A 218 35.14 40.19 29.71
C CYS A 218 34.07 39.18 30.15
N HIS A 219 34.49 37.95 30.47
CA HIS A 219 33.59 36.90 30.95
C HIS A 219 32.80 37.33 32.19
N ARG A 220 33.48 37.92 33.19
CA ARG A 220 32.81 38.38 34.41
C ARG A 220 31.75 39.45 34.13
N VAL A 221 32.06 40.42 33.27
CA VAL A 221 31.09 41.45 32.85
C VAL A 221 29.86 40.82 32.18
N LEU A 222 30.06 39.83 31.32
CA LEU A 222 28.96 39.13 30.64
C LEU A 222 28.09 38.32 31.60
N LEU A 223 28.67 37.69 32.62
CA LEU A 223 27.91 37.01 33.67
C LEU A 223 27.11 38.01 34.52
N ASP A 224 27.69 39.17 34.86
CA ASP A 224 26.98 40.22 35.58
C ASP A 224 25.75 40.70 34.77
N VAL A 225 25.87 40.82 33.44
CA VAL A 225 24.74 41.10 32.54
C VAL A 225 23.72 39.96 32.54
N LEU A 226 24.15 38.70 32.40
CA LEU A 226 23.28 37.51 32.39
C LEU A 226 22.47 37.35 33.69
N LEU A 227 23.07 37.68 34.83
CA LEU A 227 22.46 37.61 36.16
C LEU A 227 21.66 38.87 36.53
N GLY A 228 21.69 39.91 35.68
CA GLY A 228 21.02 41.19 35.97
C GLY A 228 21.69 42.00 37.09
N GLN A 229 22.96 41.72 37.36
CA GLN A 229 23.78 42.36 38.40
C GLN A 229 24.73 43.43 37.84
N TYR A 230 24.67 43.71 36.53
CA TYR A 230 25.50 44.72 35.88
C TYR A 230 25.18 46.13 36.40
N VAL A 231 26.19 46.78 36.98
CA VAL A 231 26.07 48.15 37.51
C VAL A 231 27.00 49.06 36.73
N VAL A 232 26.45 50.15 36.19
CA VAL A 232 27.22 51.22 35.53
C VAL A 232 28.05 51.96 36.58
N ARG A 233 29.37 51.86 36.47
CA ARG A 233 30.36 52.57 37.28
C ARG A 233 30.83 53.85 36.57
N TYR A 234 31.43 54.77 37.32
CA TYR A 234 32.00 56.01 36.76
C TYR A 234 33.08 55.66 35.72
N GLY A 235 32.84 55.97 34.44
CA GLY A 235 33.73 55.63 33.32
C GLY A 235 33.32 54.42 32.48
N THR A 236 32.39 53.58 32.95
CA THR A 236 31.79 52.51 32.11
C THR A 236 30.59 53.04 31.34
N GLN A 237 30.47 52.65 30.06
CA GLN A 237 29.25 52.93 29.31
C GLN A 237 28.14 51.91 29.63
N PRO A 238 26.87 52.32 29.71
CA PRO A 238 25.76 51.41 29.95
C PRO A 238 25.60 50.39 28.81
N CYS A 239 25.00 49.25 29.12
CA CYS A 239 24.43 48.37 28.12
C CYS A 239 23.47 49.17 27.24
N SER A 240 23.69 49.16 25.93
CA SER A 240 23.00 50.02 24.98
C SER A 240 22.44 49.20 23.82
N ARG A 241 21.26 49.59 23.34
CA ARG A 241 20.71 49.11 22.06
C ARG A 241 21.33 49.88 20.91
N LEU A 242 21.46 49.23 19.76
CA LEU A 242 22.08 49.79 18.57
C LEU A 242 21.04 50.48 17.67
N GLY A 243 21.35 51.67 17.17
CA GLY A 243 20.70 52.31 16.04
C GLY A 243 21.65 52.36 14.85
N LEU A 244 21.13 52.16 13.64
CA LEU A 244 21.88 52.18 12.39
C LEU A 244 21.17 53.12 11.40
N LEU A 245 21.84 54.19 10.96
CA LEU A 245 21.28 55.17 10.01
C LEU A 245 19.91 55.76 10.46
N GLY A 246 19.75 55.95 11.78
CA GLY A 246 18.48 56.41 12.37
C GLY A 246 17.39 55.34 12.51
N MET A 247 17.69 54.08 12.15
CA MET A 247 16.81 52.93 12.35
C MET A 247 17.14 52.20 13.66
N ASP A 248 16.13 51.80 14.42
CA ASP A 248 16.31 50.94 15.59
C ASP A 248 16.68 49.52 15.17
N VAL A 249 17.80 48.99 15.67
CA VAL A 249 18.21 47.59 15.47
C VAL A 249 17.75 46.77 16.67
N SER A 250 16.89 45.77 16.44
CA SER A 250 16.37 44.90 17.50
C SER A 250 17.39 43.85 17.92
N GLU A 251 17.40 43.47 19.20
CA GLU A 251 18.17 42.35 19.78
C GLU A 251 19.72 42.46 19.76
N VAL A 252 20.29 43.45 19.07
CA VAL A 252 21.73 43.73 19.11
C VAL A 252 22.08 44.52 20.37
N LEU A 253 23.00 43.98 21.16
CA LEU A 253 23.40 44.54 22.45
C LEU A 253 24.87 45.00 22.40
N VAL A 254 25.10 46.25 22.80
CA VAL A 254 26.44 46.82 22.98
C VAL A 254 26.68 46.99 24.48
N ILE A 255 27.68 46.32 25.03
CA ILE A 255 28.04 46.33 26.44
C ILE A 255 29.33 47.13 26.59
N GLY A 256 29.24 48.28 27.25
CA GLY A 256 30.42 49.10 27.55
C GLY A 256 31.35 48.43 28.56
N LEU A 257 32.65 48.55 28.33
CA LEU A 257 33.69 48.17 29.28
C LEU A 257 34.28 49.42 29.95
N ASP A 258 35.09 49.22 31.00
CA ASP A 258 35.88 50.28 31.61
C ASP A 258 36.80 50.93 30.57
N THR A 259 36.91 52.26 30.57
CA THR A 259 37.84 52.99 29.70
C THR A 259 39.30 52.64 30.02
N GLU A 260 40.06 52.26 28.98
CA GLU A 260 41.48 51.89 29.05
C GLU A 260 42.28 52.86 28.16
N GLU A 261 43.28 53.56 28.70
CA GLU A 261 44.27 54.38 27.94
C GLU A 261 43.67 55.31 26.84
N GLY A 262 42.55 55.98 27.11
CA GLY A 262 41.90 56.89 26.15
C GLY A 262 41.02 56.19 25.10
N THR A 263 40.84 54.88 25.20
CA THR A 263 39.88 54.08 24.43
C THR A 263 38.66 53.72 25.28
N SER A 264 37.50 53.57 24.64
CA SER A 264 36.24 53.12 25.26
C SER A 264 35.85 51.77 24.67
N PRO A 265 36.46 50.66 25.13
CA PRO A 265 36.20 49.35 24.56
C PRO A 265 34.76 48.89 24.82
N CYS A 266 34.23 48.08 23.91
CA CYS A 266 32.89 47.52 24.02
C CYS A 266 32.82 46.07 23.55
N LEU A 267 31.90 45.31 24.15
CA LEU A 267 31.48 44.00 23.66
C LEU A 267 30.20 44.15 22.87
N VAL A 268 30.14 43.54 21.69
CA VAL A 268 28.92 43.55 20.87
C VAL A 268 28.41 42.12 20.75
N TYR A 269 27.14 41.95 21.10
CA TYR A 269 26.39 40.71 20.94
C TYR A 269 25.39 40.87 19.79
N ILE A 270 25.56 40.06 18.75
CA ILE A 270 24.63 39.94 17.61
C ILE A 270 24.13 38.49 17.60
N PRO A 271 22.86 38.22 17.93
CA PRO A 271 22.33 36.87 17.99
C PRO A 271 22.55 36.11 16.67
N GLN A 272 23.10 34.90 16.75
CA GLN A 272 23.36 34.01 15.59
C GLN A 272 24.23 34.61 14.48
N ASP A 273 25.05 35.63 14.76
CA ASP A 273 25.93 36.19 13.73
C ASP A 273 26.83 35.08 13.15
N PRO A 274 26.77 34.82 11.82
CA PRO A 274 27.54 33.76 11.17
C PRO A 274 29.05 34.04 11.15
N ILE A 275 29.46 35.27 11.44
CA ILE A 275 30.86 35.71 11.48
C ILE A 275 31.37 35.72 12.93
N GLY A 276 30.54 36.11 13.89
CA GLY A 276 30.92 36.09 15.31
C GLY A 276 29.82 36.68 16.19
N THR A 277 29.18 35.82 16.99
CA THR A 277 28.01 36.18 17.80
C THR A 277 28.35 37.16 18.94
N LEU A 278 29.56 37.08 19.50
CA LEU A 278 30.02 37.93 20.59
C LEU A 278 31.48 38.32 20.36
N ALA A 279 31.77 39.61 20.25
CA ALA A 279 33.12 40.11 19.94
C ALA A 279 33.48 41.37 20.73
N ARG A 280 34.77 41.53 21.06
CA ARG A 280 35.35 42.74 21.68
C ARG A 280 35.89 43.67 20.61
N TYR A 281 35.61 44.96 20.75
CA TYR A 281 36.15 46.03 19.93
C TYR A 281 36.84 47.07 20.82
N ALA A 282 37.89 47.72 20.30
CA ALA A 282 38.62 48.76 21.03
C ALA A 282 37.80 50.06 21.16
N SER A 283 36.88 50.31 20.23
CA SER A 283 35.91 51.40 20.26
C SER A 283 34.64 51.06 19.47
N ILE A 284 33.58 51.86 19.66
CA ILE A 284 32.36 51.75 18.84
C ILE A 284 32.62 52.07 17.36
N GLU A 285 33.61 52.90 17.07
CA GLU A 285 33.99 53.28 15.71
C GLU A 285 34.64 52.11 14.96
N ASP A 286 35.44 51.29 15.66
CA ASP A 286 35.99 50.05 15.11
C ASP A 286 34.89 49.05 14.75
N PHE A 287 33.88 48.92 15.63
CA PHE A 287 32.72 48.09 15.35
C PHE A 287 31.92 48.62 14.15
N GLU A 288 31.73 49.94 14.05
CA GLU A 288 31.05 50.56 12.91
C GLU A 288 31.75 50.22 11.58
N ASN A 289 33.08 50.26 11.56
CA ASN A 289 33.88 49.94 10.38
C ASN A 289 33.77 48.45 10.00
N GLU A 290 33.79 47.56 10.98
CA GLU A 290 33.62 46.12 10.76
C GLU A 290 32.21 45.78 10.25
N LEU A 291 31.17 46.28 10.91
CA LEU A 291 29.78 46.05 10.51
C LEU A 291 29.52 46.59 9.10
N SER A 292 30.05 47.77 8.78
CA SER A 292 29.95 48.34 7.42
C SER A 292 30.56 47.42 6.36
N ARG A 293 31.69 46.75 6.67
CA ARG A 293 32.35 45.81 5.75
C ARG A 293 31.53 44.53 5.58
N ARG A 294 30.98 43.97 6.66
CA ARG A 294 30.12 42.78 6.64
C ARG A 294 28.85 43.02 5.80
N LEU A 295 28.24 44.19 5.94
CA LEU A 295 27.04 44.61 5.20
C LEU A 295 27.27 44.80 3.69
N LEU A 296 28.49 44.69 3.17
CA LEU A 296 28.70 44.63 1.71
C LEU A 296 28.25 43.28 1.12
N SER A 297 28.38 42.20 1.89
CA SER A 297 27.98 40.85 1.45
C SER A 297 26.47 40.73 1.27
N HIS A 298 26.03 40.08 0.20
CA HIS A 298 24.59 39.84 -0.04
C HIS A 298 23.99 38.87 0.98
N SER A 299 24.71 37.79 1.31
CA SER A 299 24.27 36.80 2.29
C SER A 299 24.18 37.39 3.69
N TYR A 300 25.18 38.19 4.10
CA TYR A 300 25.17 38.83 5.41
C TYR A 300 24.11 39.93 5.51
N ARG A 301 23.84 40.69 4.44
CA ARG A 301 22.72 41.63 4.41
C ARG A 301 21.37 40.94 4.60
N ARG A 302 21.16 39.80 3.94
CA ARG A 302 19.96 39.00 4.13
C ARG A 302 19.83 38.54 5.59
N PHE A 303 20.92 38.05 6.18
CA PHE A 303 20.98 37.72 7.61
C PHE A 303 20.63 38.92 8.51
N PHE A 304 21.31 40.05 8.35
CA PHE A 304 21.21 41.21 9.24
C PHE A 304 19.88 41.96 9.10
N SER A 305 19.22 41.86 7.94
CA SER A 305 17.92 42.50 7.70
C SER A 305 16.83 42.09 8.70
N ARG A 306 16.93 40.90 9.31
CA ARG A 306 16.01 40.41 10.35
C ARG A 306 15.93 41.31 11.60
N PHE A 307 16.98 42.08 11.87
CA PHE A 307 17.06 42.98 13.03
C PHE A 307 16.54 44.38 12.73
N LEU A 308 16.21 44.67 11.48
CA LEU A 308 15.77 45.99 11.03
C LEU A 308 14.24 46.02 10.83
N PRO A 309 13.60 47.19 10.94
CA PRO A 309 12.18 47.35 10.61
C PRO A 309 11.90 46.94 9.16
N PHE A 310 10.79 46.21 8.92
CA PHE A 310 10.44 45.73 7.58
C PHE A 310 10.25 46.88 6.56
N SER A 311 9.85 48.07 7.03
CA SER A 311 9.73 49.31 6.24
C SER A 311 11.00 49.70 5.49
N HIS A 312 12.15 49.17 5.92
CA HIS A 312 13.45 49.54 5.39
C HIS A 312 14.26 48.35 4.86
N GLN A 313 13.66 47.17 4.71
CA GLN A 313 14.34 45.97 4.18
C GLN A 313 14.42 45.97 2.63
N GLY A 314 15.23 45.06 2.05
CA GLY A 314 15.28 44.85 0.60
C GLY A 314 16.12 45.87 -0.20
N GLN A 315 15.57 46.39 -1.30
CA GLN A 315 16.28 47.30 -2.20
C GLN A 315 16.57 48.67 -1.54
N LEU A 316 15.66 49.17 -0.69
CA LEU A 316 15.83 50.41 0.07
C LEU A 316 17.04 50.33 1.01
N LEU A 317 17.15 49.24 1.79
CA LEU A 317 18.33 48.96 2.62
C LEU A 317 19.62 48.98 1.79
N SER A 318 19.58 48.31 0.64
CA SER A 318 20.72 48.20 -0.26
C SER A 318 21.12 49.53 -0.88
N GLN A 319 20.19 50.47 -1.05
CA GLN A 319 20.46 51.83 -1.51
C GLN A 319 21.01 52.70 -0.38
N MET A 320 20.40 52.64 0.82
CA MET A 320 20.87 53.39 2.00
C MET A 320 22.28 52.98 2.43
N ILE A 321 22.56 51.67 2.49
CA ILE A 321 23.90 51.14 2.79
C ILE A 321 24.89 51.57 1.71
N ARG A 322 24.53 51.48 0.43
CA ARG A 322 25.41 51.92 -0.67
C ARG A 322 25.70 53.42 -0.60
N GLN A 323 24.69 54.26 -0.35
CA GLN A 323 24.87 55.71 -0.24
C GLN A 323 25.72 56.09 0.97
N ALA A 324 25.48 55.47 2.13
CA ALA A 324 26.26 55.69 3.35
C ALA A 324 27.74 55.28 3.16
N ILE A 325 27.99 54.11 2.55
CA ILE A 325 29.35 53.63 2.25
C ILE A 325 30.04 54.55 1.22
N VAL A 326 29.34 54.95 0.14
CA VAL A 326 29.90 55.89 -0.85
C VAL A 326 30.27 57.23 -0.23
N GLN A 327 29.49 57.74 0.73
CA GLN A 327 29.81 58.99 1.44
C GLN A 327 31.00 58.82 2.41
N LYS A 328 31.09 57.67 3.11
CA LYS A 328 32.18 57.38 4.05
C LYS A 328 33.54 57.17 3.35
N TRP A 329 33.55 56.57 2.17
CA TRP A 329 34.77 56.20 1.43
C TRP A 329 35.11 57.14 0.25
N ARG A 330 34.62 58.39 0.25
CA ARG A 330 35.10 59.39 -0.73
C ARG A 330 36.54 59.81 -0.39
N PRO A 331 37.51 59.74 -1.32
CA PRO A 331 38.85 60.29 -1.09
C PRO A 331 38.73 61.80 -0.81
N HIS A 332 39.11 62.21 0.40
CA HIS A 332 39.03 63.61 0.83
C HIS A 332 40.06 64.46 0.09
N ILE A 333 39.60 65.33 -0.82
CA ILE A 333 40.41 66.44 -1.35
C ILE A 333 40.14 67.66 -0.46
N ARG A 334 40.80 67.74 0.71
CA ARG A 334 41.15 68.98 1.48
C ARG A 334 41.59 68.65 2.93
N HIS A 335 42.43 69.53 3.49
CA HIS A 335 43.25 69.36 4.70
C HIS A 335 42.54 69.40 6.07
N ILE A 336 41.21 69.38 6.16
CA ILE A 336 40.48 69.27 7.44
C ILE A 336 39.25 68.39 7.22
N PRO A 337 39.15 67.20 7.85
CA PRO A 337 37.93 66.41 7.78
C PRO A 337 36.85 67.08 8.66
N PRO A 338 35.65 67.40 8.14
CA PRO A 338 34.50 67.57 9.03
C PRO A 338 34.22 66.24 9.75
N PRO A 339 33.71 66.25 11.00
CA PRO A 339 33.27 65.01 11.64
C PRO A 339 32.23 64.36 10.73
N GLY A 340 32.53 63.15 10.24
CA GLY A 340 31.58 62.39 9.44
C GLY A 340 30.30 62.12 10.25
N PRO A 341 29.13 61.98 9.61
CA PRO A 341 27.92 61.60 10.33
C PRO A 341 28.13 60.20 10.93
N ALA A 342 28.07 60.08 12.26
CA ALA A 342 28.13 58.77 12.93
C ALA A 342 26.96 57.90 12.43
N PHE A 343 27.27 56.74 11.86
CA PHE A 343 26.26 55.85 11.28
C PHE A 343 25.62 54.95 12.33
N LEU A 344 26.31 54.71 13.45
CA LEU A 344 25.79 54.04 14.62
C LEU A 344 25.41 55.02 15.73
N THR A 345 24.23 54.82 16.32
CA THR A 345 23.80 55.50 17.53
C THR A 345 23.61 54.49 18.65
N LEU A 346 24.02 54.83 19.87
CA LEU A 346 23.80 53.99 21.05
C LEU A 346 22.68 54.60 21.89
N HIS A 347 21.72 53.76 22.28
CA HIS A 347 20.66 54.18 23.19
C HIS A 347 20.76 53.35 24.49
N PRO A 348 21.08 53.96 25.64
CA PRO A 348 21.21 53.25 26.91
C PRO A 348 19.94 52.48 27.30
N ILE A 349 20.10 51.24 27.78
CA ILE A 349 19.02 50.43 28.34
C ILE A 349 18.98 50.65 29.85
N ALA A 350 17.85 51.15 30.35
CA ALA A 350 17.62 51.32 31.79
C ALA A 350 17.02 50.03 32.39
N GLY A 351 17.58 49.53 33.50
CA GLY A 351 17.06 48.37 34.22
C GLY A 351 17.51 47.01 33.63
N ASN A 352 16.62 46.01 33.62
CA ASN A 352 16.95 44.66 33.14
C ASN A 352 17.12 44.64 31.61
N VAL A 353 18.33 44.27 31.17
CA VAL A 353 18.72 44.26 29.75
C VAL A 353 17.80 43.38 28.90
N PHE A 354 17.49 42.16 29.34
CA PHE A 354 16.65 41.22 28.58
C PHE A 354 15.19 41.65 28.52
N LYS A 355 14.69 42.32 29.57
CA LYS A 355 13.38 42.97 29.51
C LYS A 355 13.37 44.10 28.47
N GLY A 356 14.43 44.91 28.42
CA GLY A 356 14.59 45.94 27.39
C GLY A 356 14.59 45.38 25.96
N LEU A 357 15.29 44.26 25.73
CA LEU A 357 15.30 43.55 24.44
C LEU A 357 13.91 42.99 24.09
N HIS A 358 13.23 42.37 25.05
CA HIS A 358 11.85 41.90 24.90
C HIS A 358 10.90 43.03 24.51
N ASP A 359 10.89 44.12 25.26
CA ASP A 359 9.96 45.23 25.06
C ASP A 359 10.16 45.86 23.67
N GLN A 360 11.42 45.99 23.23
CA GLN A 360 11.76 46.45 21.88
C GLN A 360 11.24 45.50 20.81
N ARG A 361 11.45 44.18 20.97
CA ARG A 361 10.99 43.19 19.99
C ARG A 361 9.46 43.19 19.88
N VAL A 362 8.74 43.24 21.00
CA VAL A 362 7.28 43.28 20.99
C VAL A 362 6.78 44.56 20.31
N GLN A 363 7.39 45.72 20.60
CA GLN A 363 7.05 46.98 19.92
C GLN A 363 7.30 46.90 18.41
N GLN A 364 8.37 46.24 17.98
CA GLN A 364 8.67 46.03 16.57
C GLN A 364 7.59 45.17 15.90
N ILE A 365 7.18 44.05 16.51
CA ILE A 365 6.13 43.17 15.98
C ILE A 365 4.79 43.91 15.90
N GLU A 366 4.42 44.68 16.92
CA GLU A 366 3.21 45.50 16.91
C GLU A 366 3.24 46.53 15.78
N ARG A 367 4.35 47.29 15.64
CA ARG A 367 4.56 48.26 14.55
C ARG A 367 4.46 47.59 13.18
N HIS A 368 5.06 46.41 13.01
CA HIS A 368 4.94 45.63 11.78
C HIS A 368 3.49 45.23 11.50
N GLY A 369 2.78 44.74 12.50
CA GLY A 369 1.37 44.36 12.37
C GLY A 369 0.49 45.54 11.91
N ARG A 370 0.78 46.77 12.35
CA ARG A 370 0.05 47.98 11.94
C ARG A 370 0.29 48.37 10.48
N MET A 371 1.43 48.00 9.91
CA MET A 371 1.74 48.25 8.50
C MET A 371 1.08 47.23 7.57
N VAL A 372 0.82 46.01 8.05
CA VAL A 372 0.21 44.94 7.25
C VAL A 372 -1.32 44.93 7.37
N VAL A 373 -1.84 45.10 8.60
CA VAL A 373 -3.28 45.20 8.89
C VAL A 373 -3.53 46.56 9.50
N ILE A 374 -4.00 47.50 8.68
CA ILE A 374 -4.02 48.92 9.01
C ILE A 374 -5.22 49.23 9.93
N PRO A 375 -5.00 49.73 11.17
CA PRO A 375 -6.10 50.17 12.02
C PRO A 375 -6.86 51.35 11.41
N THR A 376 -8.18 51.43 11.64
CA THR A 376 -9.02 52.52 11.10
C THR A 376 -8.55 53.90 11.57
N ALA A 377 -7.94 54.00 12.76
CA ALA A 377 -7.38 55.25 13.28
C ALA A 377 -6.08 55.70 12.57
N ASP A 378 -5.36 54.78 11.92
CA ASP A 378 -4.08 55.03 11.26
C ASP A 378 -4.28 55.35 9.75
N THR A 379 -5.52 55.54 9.27
CA THR A 379 -5.85 55.85 7.86
C THR A 379 -5.58 57.32 7.47
N ASP A 380 -4.40 57.85 7.80
CA ASP A 380 -3.96 59.15 7.27
C ASP A 380 -3.48 58.97 5.82
N ALA A 381 -4.24 59.50 4.86
CA ALA A 381 -4.12 59.23 3.42
C ALA A 381 -2.70 59.49 2.88
N GLN A 382 -2.02 60.51 3.41
CA GLN A 382 -0.75 60.99 2.86
C GLN A 382 0.45 60.12 3.28
N ALA A 383 0.48 59.64 4.52
CA ALA A 383 1.55 58.75 5.01
C ALA A 383 1.42 57.33 4.40
N ARG A 384 0.18 56.87 4.20
CA ARG A 384 -0.14 55.58 3.57
C ARG A 384 0.27 55.54 2.10
N GLN A 385 -0.02 56.59 1.34
CA GLN A 385 0.23 56.60 -0.11
C GLN A 385 1.74 56.57 -0.42
N HIS A 386 2.55 57.33 0.31
CA HIS A 386 4.02 57.30 0.16
C HIS A 386 4.64 55.92 0.46
N LEU A 387 4.08 55.19 1.43
CA LEU A 387 4.55 53.86 1.79
C LEU A 387 4.20 52.82 0.70
N LEU A 388 2.96 52.83 0.21
CA LEU A 388 2.50 51.93 -0.85
C LEU A 388 3.23 52.18 -2.18
N GLU A 389 3.44 53.45 -2.56
CA GLU A 389 4.21 53.83 -3.75
C GLU A 389 5.67 53.35 -3.67
N ALA A 390 6.30 53.39 -2.48
CA ALA A 390 7.66 52.88 -2.31
C ALA A 390 7.75 51.35 -2.53
N TYR A 391 6.68 50.60 -2.24
CA TYR A 391 6.63 49.15 -2.42
C TYR A 391 6.22 48.70 -3.82
N GLU A 392 5.28 49.41 -4.46
CA GLU A 392 4.97 49.22 -5.87
C GLU A 392 6.23 49.44 -6.72
N ASN A 393 7.02 50.48 -6.42
CA ASN A 393 8.32 50.73 -7.05
C ASN A 393 9.36 49.62 -6.78
N ALA A 394 9.17 48.82 -5.72
CA ALA A 394 10.00 47.66 -5.39
C ALA A 394 9.46 46.33 -5.97
N GLY A 395 8.30 46.35 -6.67
CA GLY A 395 7.69 45.19 -7.32
C GLY A 395 6.97 44.23 -6.38
N LEU A 396 6.50 44.68 -5.22
CA LEU A 396 5.84 43.84 -4.21
C LEU A 396 4.34 44.18 -4.10
N ASN A 397 3.48 43.16 -4.01
CA ASN A 397 2.04 43.34 -3.73
C ASN A 397 1.73 43.11 -2.24
N VAL A 398 0.57 43.58 -1.77
CA VAL A 398 0.20 43.57 -0.33
C VAL A 398 -0.02 42.16 0.24
N LEU A 399 -0.43 41.18 -0.57
CA LEU A 399 -0.54 39.79 -0.11
C LEU A 399 0.84 39.13 0.05
N VAL A 400 1.78 39.42 -0.85
CA VAL A 400 3.19 39.05 -0.73
C VAL A 400 3.80 39.72 0.51
N PHE A 401 3.40 40.96 0.82
CA PHE A 401 3.79 41.66 2.05
C PHE A 401 3.21 41.00 3.31
N ALA A 402 1.94 40.60 3.30
CA ALA A 402 1.30 39.89 4.40
C ALA A 402 1.88 38.48 4.62
N ALA A 403 2.21 37.77 3.53
CA ALA A 403 2.96 36.52 3.59
C ALA A 403 4.39 36.70 4.12
N SER A 404 4.98 37.89 3.93
CA SER A 404 6.30 38.26 4.48
C SER A 404 6.28 38.56 5.98
N PHE A 405 5.12 38.51 6.65
CA PHE A 405 5.02 38.52 8.12
C PHE A 405 5.34 37.15 8.74
N ILE A 406 5.29 36.07 7.94
CA ILE A 406 5.60 34.68 8.37
C ILE A 406 7.07 34.53 8.85
N PRO A 407 8.08 35.10 8.17
CA PRO A 407 9.46 35.13 8.67
C PRO A 407 9.64 35.85 10.02
N VAL A 408 8.83 36.86 10.37
CA VAL A 408 8.93 37.53 11.69
C VAL A 408 8.59 36.55 12.83
N ILE A 409 7.71 35.57 12.58
CA ILE A 409 7.39 34.48 13.51
C ILE A 409 8.50 33.41 13.48
N GLY A 410 9.06 33.11 12.30
CA GLY A 410 10.14 32.14 12.12
C GLY A 410 11.48 32.57 12.72
N ASP A 411 11.86 33.84 12.57
CA ASP A 411 13.13 34.41 13.03
C ASP A 411 13.28 34.39 14.56
N ILE A 412 12.16 34.47 15.28
CA ILE A 412 12.09 34.35 16.75
C ILE A 412 12.49 32.93 17.20
N LEU A 413 12.29 31.92 16.35
CA LEU A 413 12.61 30.51 16.65
C LEU A 413 14.05 30.11 16.30
N LEU A 414 14.75 30.93 15.50
CA LEU A 414 16.06 30.60 14.95
C LEU A 414 17.22 30.67 15.96
N ILE A 415 17.00 31.03 17.23
CA ILE A 415 18.07 31.31 18.21
C ILE A 415 18.85 30.04 18.60
N PHE A 416 19.77 29.57 17.76
CA PHE A 416 20.63 28.44 18.07
C PHE A 416 22.10 28.74 17.77
N THR A 417 22.86 29.12 18.80
CA THR A 417 24.27 29.49 18.70
C THR A 417 25.22 28.28 18.68
N ALA A 418 24.73 27.07 18.91
CA ALA A 418 25.48 25.82 18.77
C ALA A 418 25.13 25.01 17.51
N ALA A 419 24.51 25.65 16.52
CA ALA A 419 24.06 25.00 15.28
C ALA A 419 25.17 24.24 14.59
N GLN A 420 26.36 24.82 14.49
CA GLN A 420 27.51 24.20 13.85
C GLN A 420 27.88 22.85 14.49
N LEU A 421 27.93 22.78 15.82
CA LEU A 421 28.30 21.57 16.56
C LEU A 421 27.25 20.45 16.44
N LEU A 422 25.96 20.80 16.35
CA LEU A 422 24.90 19.81 16.20
C LEU A 422 24.63 19.43 14.75
N GLN A 423 24.75 20.34 13.79
CA GLN A 423 24.47 20.08 12.36
C GLN A 423 25.54 19.20 11.73
N GLU A 424 26.79 19.26 12.21
CA GLU A 424 27.87 18.38 11.75
C GLU A 424 27.59 16.91 12.13
N ALA A 425 27.13 16.67 13.36
CA ALA A 425 26.84 15.31 13.85
C ALA A 425 25.41 14.82 13.56
N TYR A 426 24.41 15.69 13.63
CA TYR A 426 22.98 15.36 13.56
C TYR A 426 22.27 16.08 12.41
N GLN A 427 21.61 15.30 11.56
CA GLN A 427 20.83 15.79 10.42
C GLN A 427 19.38 16.03 10.80
N GLY A 428 18.87 17.24 10.51
CA GLY A 428 17.49 17.62 10.81
C GLY A 428 17.20 17.82 12.31
N PHE A 429 18.22 18.12 13.13
CA PHE A 429 18.10 18.28 14.59
C PHE A 429 16.94 19.20 14.98
N ASP A 430 16.72 20.29 14.24
CA ASP A 430 15.69 21.28 14.56
C ASP A 430 14.25 20.76 14.47
N ALA A 431 13.99 19.73 13.67
CA ALA A 431 12.68 19.10 13.54
C ALA A 431 12.34 18.16 14.71
N TRP A 432 13.32 17.77 15.54
CA TRP A 432 13.11 16.79 16.60
C TRP A 432 12.26 17.30 17.76
N ARG A 433 11.63 16.37 18.48
CA ARG A 433 10.84 16.68 19.68
C ARG A 433 11.74 17.10 20.84
N ARG A 434 11.17 17.79 21.85
CA ARG A 434 11.94 18.32 23.00
C ARG A 434 12.80 17.25 23.70
N HIS A 435 12.22 16.11 24.04
CA HIS A 435 12.94 15.03 24.74
C HIS A 435 14.02 14.39 23.85
N GLU A 436 13.75 14.25 22.56
CA GLU A 436 14.69 13.73 21.55
C GLU A 436 15.94 14.64 21.45
N LYS A 437 15.73 15.96 21.37
CA LYS A 437 16.83 16.95 21.34
C LYS A 437 17.70 16.91 22.60
N VAL A 438 17.06 16.84 23.78
CA VAL A 438 17.77 16.79 25.07
C VAL A 438 18.56 15.47 25.22
N GLU A 439 17.98 14.34 24.81
CA GLU A 439 18.67 13.04 24.84
C GLU A 439 19.91 13.02 23.93
N ALA A 440 19.78 13.49 22.68
CA ALA A 440 20.90 13.55 21.75
C ALA A 440 22.01 14.53 22.17
N LEU A 441 21.63 15.66 22.77
CA LEU A 441 22.58 16.62 23.32
C LEU A 441 23.35 16.04 24.52
N ASN A 442 22.64 15.37 25.44
CA ASN A 442 23.30 14.69 26.56
C ASN A 442 24.28 13.64 26.05
N TYR A 443 23.86 12.80 25.09
CA TYR A 443 24.72 11.80 24.50
C TYR A 443 25.97 12.40 23.85
N LEU A 444 25.83 13.49 23.07
CA LEU A 444 26.98 14.18 22.47
C LEU A 444 27.95 14.69 23.55
N MET A 445 27.43 15.30 24.61
CA MET A 445 28.27 15.81 25.68
C MET A 445 28.90 14.68 26.50
N ASP A 446 28.26 13.51 26.62
CA ASP A 446 28.83 12.33 27.27
C ASP A 446 29.98 11.74 26.43
N VAL A 447 29.83 11.68 25.10
CA VAL A 447 30.92 11.32 24.17
C VAL A 447 32.07 12.29 24.32
N THR A 448 31.77 13.60 24.36
CA THR A 448 32.77 14.66 24.59
C THR A 448 33.54 14.47 25.90
N GLU A 449 32.85 14.14 26.99
CA GLU A 449 33.47 13.86 28.29
C GLU A 449 34.45 12.69 28.21
N GLN A 450 34.03 11.60 27.59
CA GLN A 450 34.85 10.39 27.51
C GLN A 450 36.06 10.55 26.58
N VAL A 451 35.88 11.20 25.43
CA VAL A 451 36.97 11.45 24.47
C VAL A 451 38.03 12.37 25.08
N ALA A 452 37.64 13.42 25.80
CA ALA A 452 38.61 14.29 26.46
C ALA A 452 39.39 13.60 27.60
N LEU A 453 38.77 12.65 28.31
CA LEU A 453 39.40 11.93 29.43
C LEU A 453 40.34 10.81 28.95
N MET A 454 39.98 10.11 27.87
CA MET A 454 40.64 8.86 27.45
C MET A 454 41.32 8.95 26.07
N GLY A 455 41.17 10.07 25.37
CA GLY A 455 41.69 10.26 24.01
C GLY A 455 41.09 9.27 23.01
N ALA A 456 41.88 8.89 22.01
CA ALA A 456 41.47 7.93 20.97
C ALA A 456 41.08 6.52 21.49
N ASN A 457 41.35 6.22 22.77
CA ASN A 457 41.03 4.94 23.42
C ASN A 457 39.67 4.94 24.15
N ALA A 458 38.86 5.99 24.00
CA ALA A 458 37.52 6.04 24.57
C ALA A 458 36.62 4.93 23.98
N GLY A 459 35.95 4.17 24.85
CA GLY A 459 35.07 3.05 24.47
C GLY A 459 33.61 3.46 24.27
N ALA A 460 32.80 2.61 23.63
CA ALA A 460 31.41 2.93 23.30
C ALA A 460 30.53 3.22 24.53
N LEU A 461 29.67 4.25 24.42
CA LEU A 461 28.65 4.61 25.42
C LEU A 461 27.31 3.94 25.14
N LYS A 462 26.60 3.58 26.19
CA LYS A 462 25.22 3.09 26.09
C LYS A 462 24.29 4.25 25.71
N ALA A 463 23.90 4.30 24.45
CA ALA A 463 22.90 5.24 23.96
C ALA A 463 21.49 4.89 24.48
N GLY A 464 20.69 5.93 24.68
CA GLY A 464 19.27 5.81 24.99
C GLY A 464 18.45 5.32 23.78
N ARG A 465 17.14 5.08 23.98
CA ARG A 465 16.27 4.51 22.95
C ARG A 465 16.19 5.39 21.71
N PHE A 466 16.15 6.71 21.84
CA PHE A 466 16.05 7.61 20.70
C PHE A 466 17.37 7.65 19.93
N VAL A 467 18.51 7.78 20.62
CA VAL A 467 19.82 7.80 19.95
C VAL A 467 20.08 6.47 19.23
N ASN A 468 19.67 5.33 19.79
CA ASN A 468 19.75 4.02 19.10
C ASN A 468 18.82 3.91 17.88
N SER A 469 17.83 4.78 17.72
CA SER A 469 16.93 4.80 16.56
C SER A 469 17.44 5.68 15.41
N LEU A 470 18.51 6.46 15.63
CA LEU A 470 19.11 7.27 14.58
C LEU A 470 19.88 6.36 13.61
N LEU A 471 19.81 6.71 12.33
CA LEU A 471 20.53 6.02 11.27
C LEU A 471 21.77 6.80 10.89
N ARG A 472 22.88 6.09 10.68
CA ARG A 472 24.06 6.68 10.08
C ARG A 472 23.83 6.90 8.58
N VAL A 473 24.05 8.13 8.12
CA VAL A 473 23.94 8.52 6.71
C VAL A 473 25.25 9.09 6.22
N LYS A 474 25.60 8.84 4.96
CA LYS A 474 26.76 9.47 4.30
C LYS A 474 26.31 10.76 3.63
N LEU A 475 26.93 11.88 4.00
CA LEU A 475 26.69 13.20 3.41
C LEU A 475 27.67 13.48 2.26
N SER A 476 28.90 12.98 2.40
CA SER A 476 29.93 13.01 1.36
C SER A 476 30.87 11.80 1.53
N PRO A 477 31.80 11.53 0.59
CA PRO A 477 32.73 10.38 0.69
C PRO A 477 33.52 10.33 2.01
N SER A 478 33.78 11.48 2.62
CA SER A 478 34.54 11.61 3.87
C SER A 478 33.71 12.05 5.08
N GLN A 479 32.40 12.30 4.93
CA GLN A 479 31.55 12.84 5.99
C GLN A 479 30.30 11.99 6.22
N SER A 480 30.10 11.54 7.47
CA SER A 480 28.89 10.83 7.92
C SER A 480 28.11 11.68 8.90
N GLY A 481 26.80 11.51 9.00
CA GLY A 481 25.97 12.13 10.04
C GLY A 481 24.96 11.13 10.61
N LEU A 482 24.30 11.51 11.69
CA LEU A 482 23.20 10.75 12.30
C LEU A 482 21.87 11.40 11.93
N TRP A 483 20.98 10.65 11.30
CA TRP A 483 19.70 11.11 10.79
C TRP A 483 18.55 10.31 11.42
N LYS A 484 17.47 11.00 11.78
CA LYS A 484 16.23 10.35 12.20
C LYS A 484 15.46 9.93 10.93
N PRO A 485 15.04 8.66 10.76
CA PRO A 485 14.29 8.20 9.59
C PRO A 485 12.85 8.74 9.58
N ASP A 486 12.72 10.05 9.40
CA ASP A 486 11.48 10.80 9.43
C ASP A 486 11.45 11.74 8.22
N LEU A 487 10.49 11.48 7.32
CA LEU A 487 10.31 12.27 6.11
C LEU A 487 9.45 13.51 6.34
N THR A 488 8.83 13.68 7.51
CA THR A 488 7.95 14.83 7.80
C THR A 488 8.59 16.19 7.44
N PRO A 489 9.89 16.45 7.71
CA PRO A 489 10.54 17.71 7.33
C PRO A 489 10.69 17.93 5.81
N TYR A 490 10.62 16.87 5.01
CA TYR A 490 10.76 16.91 3.55
C TYR A 490 9.44 17.14 2.82
N ARG A 491 8.32 17.19 3.56
CA ARG A 491 6.98 17.38 2.99
C ARG A 491 6.88 18.74 2.31
N GLN A 492 6.34 18.74 1.10
CA GLN A 492 6.00 19.94 0.36
C GLN A 492 4.64 20.48 0.81
N ALA A 493 4.54 21.79 1.02
CA ALA A 493 3.29 22.48 1.37
C ALA A 493 2.44 22.86 0.12
N LEU A 494 2.87 22.43 -1.06
CA LEU A 494 2.19 22.62 -2.34
C LEU A 494 1.01 21.65 -2.49
N GLU A 495 -0.09 22.14 -3.08
CA GLU A 495 -1.17 21.31 -3.60
C GLU A 495 -1.04 21.19 -5.13
N LEU A 496 -1.06 19.95 -5.63
CA LEU A 496 -1.04 19.69 -7.08
C LEU A 496 -2.44 19.88 -7.68
N PRO A 497 -2.57 20.34 -8.94
CA PRO A 497 -3.85 20.39 -9.63
C PRO A 497 -4.51 19.01 -9.70
N GLU A 498 -5.81 18.89 -9.41
CA GLU A 498 -6.53 17.60 -9.40
C GLU A 498 -6.49 16.85 -10.74
N ALA A 499 -6.36 17.56 -11.86
CA ALA A 499 -6.29 16.98 -13.20
C ALA A 499 -4.90 16.40 -13.54
N LEU A 500 -3.88 16.67 -12.73
CA LEU A 500 -2.51 16.20 -12.99
C LEU A 500 -2.38 14.72 -12.58
N LEU A 501 -2.11 13.86 -13.56
CA LEU A 501 -1.87 12.43 -13.34
C LEU A 501 -0.37 12.15 -13.24
N PRO A 502 0.03 11.15 -12.44
CA PRO A 502 1.41 10.72 -12.41
C PRO A 502 1.77 9.96 -13.71
N ASP A 503 3.05 9.94 -14.03
CA ASP A 503 3.62 9.16 -15.13
C ASP A 503 3.63 7.63 -14.84
N GLU A 504 4.18 6.83 -15.76
CA GLU A 504 4.30 5.37 -15.59
C GLU A 504 5.21 4.97 -14.41
N GLN A 505 6.11 5.86 -13.98
CA GLN A 505 6.94 5.67 -12.79
C GLN A 505 6.21 6.11 -11.51
N GLY A 506 5.04 6.74 -11.59
CA GLY A 506 4.31 7.24 -10.44
C GLY A 506 4.76 8.61 -9.93
N LEU A 507 5.49 9.37 -10.76
CA LEU A 507 5.95 10.73 -10.50
C LEU A 507 5.02 11.77 -11.14
N TYR A 508 4.82 12.90 -10.47
CA TYR A 508 4.04 14.03 -10.96
C TYR A 508 4.97 15.11 -11.48
N ASP A 509 4.82 15.47 -12.75
CA ASP A 509 5.56 16.57 -13.36
C ASP A 509 4.83 17.90 -13.18
N TYR A 510 5.42 18.83 -12.41
CA TYR A 510 4.81 20.13 -12.16
C TYR A 510 5.87 21.23 -12.07
N GLN A 511 5.70 22.31 -12.85
CA GLN A 511 6.60 23.47 -12.89
C GLN A 511 8.09 23.13 -13.12
N GLY A 512 8.38 22.08 -13.89
CA GLY A 512 9.75 21.65 -14.19
C GLY A 512 10.43 20.85 -13.07
N LYS A 513 9.67 20.43 -12.04
CA LYS A 513 10.12 19.57 -10.95
C LYS A 513 9.31 18.27 -10.94
N HIS A 514 9.88 17.24 -10.33
CA HIS A 514 9.23 15.94 -10.16
C HIS A 514 8.78 15.80 -8.71
N TYR A 515 7.55 15.35 -8.51
CA TYR A 515 6.98 15.13 -7.19
C TYR A 515 6.52 13.69 -7.02
N LEU A 516 6.63 13.18 -5.81
CA LEU A 516 6.23 11.83 -5.42
C LEU A 516 5.23 11.90 -4.27
N SER A 517 4.10 11.21 -4.43
CA SER A 517 3.12 11.06 -3.35
C SER A 517 3.39 9.78 -2.56
N LEU A 518 3.67 9.92 -1.26
CA LEU A 518 3.82 8.80 -0.33
C LEU A 518 2.90 9.02 0.87
N ASP A 519 2.03 8.05 1.16
CA ASP A 519 1.07 8.14 2.29
C ASP A 519 0.24 9.45 2.27
N GLU A 520 -0.24 9.85 1.09
CA GLU A 520 -1.01 11.09 0.85
C GLU A 520 -0.22 12.38 1.15
N GLN A 521 1.10 12.28 1.31
CA GLN A 521 2.02 13.42 1.47
C GLN A 521 2.86 13.60 0.20
N LEU A 522 3.13 14.86 -0.14
CA LEU A 522 3.87 15.22 -1.33
C LEU A 522 5.35 15.49 -1.01
N TYR A 523 6.25 14.95 -1.82
CA TYR A 523 7.69 15.12 -1.71
C TYR A 523 8.27 15.56 -3.05
N GLU A 524 9.22 16.51 -3.03
CA GLU A 524 10.01 16.83 -4.21
C GLU A 524 11.11 15.76 -4.35
N VAL A 525 11.29 15.22 -5.56
CA VAL A 525 12.31 14.23 -5.84
C VAL A 525 13.28 14.73 -6.90
N GLY A 526 14.56 14.47 -6.66
CA GLY A 526 15.66 14.78 -7.56
C GLY A 526 16.37 13.51 -7.99
N SER A 527 16.99 13.55 -9.16
CA SER A 527 17.81 12.45 -9.69
C SER A 527 19.24 12.92 -9.91
N ALA A 528 20.21 12.14 -9.44
CA ALA A 528 21.63 12.34 -9.71
C ALA A 528 22.26 11.07 -10.31
N GLY A 529 23.31 11.22 -11.14
CA GLY A 529 24.09 10.10 -11.68
C GLY A 529 23.52 9.46 -12.95
N THR A 530 24.15 8.36 -13.38
CA THR A 530 23.71 7.53 -14.52
C THR A 530 24.06 6.05 -14.21
N PRO A 531 23.06 5.17 -13.98
CA PRO A 531 21.62 5.40 -14.02
C PRO A 531 21.14 6.40 -12.95
N PRO A 532 19.96 7.03 -13.15
CA PRO A 532 19.41 8.01 -12.22
C PRO A 532 19.12 7.41 -10.84
N GLU A 533 19.82 7.89 -9.81
CA GLU A 533 19.51 7.59 -8.41
C GLU A 533 18.56 8.66 -7.86
N TRP A 534 17.29 8.26 -7.71
CA TRP A 534 16.25 9.14 -7.20
C TRP A 534 16.38 9.31 -5.68
N SER A 535 16.18 10.53 -5.20
CA SER A 535 16.21 10.86 -3.77
C SER A 535 15.24 11.99 -3.44
N ILE A 536 14.73 11.98 -2.20
CA ILE A 536 13.83 13.02 -1.69
C ILE A 536 14.66 14.27 -1.35
N GLN A 537 14.21 15.43 -1.84
CA GLN A 537 14.85 16.73 -1.63
C GLN A 537 14.18 17.51 -0.49
N HIS A 538 14.97 18.21 0.31
CA HIS A 538 14.44 19.06 1.38
C HIS A 538 13.94 20.40 0.80
N PRO A 539 12.78 20.93 1.24
CA PRO A 539 12.19 22.15 0.67
C PRO A 539 13.07 23.39 0.87
N ASP A 540 13.65 23.55 2.07
CA ASP A 540 14.31 24.79 2.49
C ASP A 540 15.83 24.68 2.71
N ASP A 541 16.39 23.47 2.68
CA ASP A 541 17.79 23.21 3.07
C ASP A 541 18.50 22.39 1.98
N PRO A 542 19.26 23.06 1.09
CA PRO A 542 20.01 22.38 0.04
C PRO A 542 21.10 21.42 0.54
N TRP A 543 21.48 21.50 1.81
CA TRP A 543 22.53 20.69 2.42
C TRP A 543 21.99 19.56 3.30
N ALA A 544 20.67 19.46 3.46
CA ALA A 544 20.05 18.35 4.16
C ALA A 544 20.33 17.02 3.45
N TYR A 545 20.45 15.96 4.25
CA TYR A 545 20.53 14.60 3.72
C TYR A 545 19.39 14.32 2.72
N SER A 546 19.66 13.70 1.58
CA SER A 546 18.62 13.35 0.59
C SER A 546 18.36 11.84 0.63
N PRO A 547 17.28 11.36 1.27
CA PRO A 547 17.02 9.93 1.40
C PRO A 547 16.83 9.26 0.02
N PRO A 548 17.58 8.18 -0.28
CA PRO A 548 17.48 7.49 -1.55
C PRO A 548 16.16 6.72 -1.67
N LEU A 549 15.66 6.66 -2.90
CA LEU A 549 14.43 5.99 -3.27
C LEU A 549 14.71 4.73 -4.09
N LEU A 550 13.98 3.67 -3.77
CA LEU A 550 13.92 2.41 -4.50
C LEU A 550 12.62 2.36 -5.30
N HIS A 551 12.73 2.18 -6.61
CA HIS A 551 11.60 1.95 -7.49
C HIS A 551 11.46 0.46 -7.80
N ASN A 552 10.23 -0.05 -7.84
CA ASN A 552 9.96 -1.46 -8.13
C ASN A 552 9.71 -1.76 -9.63
N GLY A 553 9.85 -0.76 -10.50
CA GLY A 553 9.59 -0.88 -11.93
C GLY A 553 8.11 -0.90 -12.33
N SER A 554 7.20 -0.52 -11.42
CA SER A 554 5.75 -0.51 -11.65
C SER A 554 5.02 0.63 -10.93
N GLY A 555 5.69 1.76 -10.71
CA GLY A 555 5.10 2.94 -10.09
C GLY A 555 5.17 2.99 -8.57
N ALA A 556 5.72 1.96 -7.91
CA ALA A 556 5.88 1.93 -6.47
C ALA A 556 7.28 2.40 -6.07
N TRP A 557 7.32 3.34 -5.13
CA TRP A 557 8.55 3.89 -4.57
C TRP A 557 8.62 3.63 -3.07
N ARG A 558 9.80 3.33 -2.57
CA ARG A 558 10.09 3.21 -1.13
C ARG A 558 11.39 3.93 -0.79
N THR A 559 11.50 4.38 0.45
CA THR A 559 12.82 4.77 0.94
C THR A 559 13.62 3.52 1.31
N LEU A 560 14.95 3.61 1.29
CA LEU A 560 15.83 2.55 1.77
C LEU A 560 15.54 2.15 3.23
N TYR A 561 14.90 3.04 3.99
CA TYR A 561 14.71 2.94 5.43
C TYR A 561 13.27 2.58 5.83
N ASP A 562 12.36 2.42 4.86
CA ASP A 562 11.02 1.92 5.11
C ASP A 562 11.08 0.49 5.65
N ASN A 563 10.37 0.18 6.73
CA ASN A 563 10.19 -1.19 7.23
C ASN A 563 8.76 -1.71 6.96
N PRO A 564 8.54 -2.55 5.92
CA PRO A 564 7.21 -3.05 5.57
C PRO A 564 6.61 -3.96 6.64
N GLN A 565 7.42 -4.51 7.54
CA GLN A 565 6.95 -5.37 8.63
C GLN A 565 6.04 -4.59 9.59
N ASP A 566 6.35 -3.31 9.82
CA ASP A 566 5.60 -2.44 10.73
C ASP A 566 4.34 -1.84 10.09
N TRP A 567 4.14 -2.07 8.79
CA TRP A 567 2.99 -1.51 8.05
C TRP A 567 1.74 -2.36 8.24
N SER A 568 0.60 -1.68 8.33
CA SER A 568 -0.70 -2.33 8.19
C SER A 568 -0.85 -2.91 6.78
N GLU A 569 -1.69 -3.94 6.65
CA GLU A 569 -1.94 -4.60 5.37
C GLU A 569 -2.49 -3.64 4.31
N LEU A 570 -3.41 -2.76 4.70
CA LEU A 570 -3.91 -1.69 3.83
C LEU A 570 -2.79 -0.77 3.35
N LYS A 571 -1.85 -0.40 4.22
CA LYS A 571 -0.70 0.42 3.84
C LYS A 571 0.19 -0.32 2.84
N ARG A 572 0.46 -1.62 3.06
CA ARG A 572 1.21 -2.44 2.10
C ARG A 572 0.52 -2.48 0.74
N LEU A 573 -0.81 -2.59 0.68
CA LEU A 573 -1.54 -2.54 -0.59
C LEU A 573 -1.42 -1.15 -1.24
N ARG A 574 -1.74 -0.07 -0.51
CA ARG A 574 -1.71 1.31 -1.03
C ARG A 574 -0.33 1.75 -1.51
N ARG A 575 0.73 1.22 -0.91
CA ARG A 575 2.13 1.52 -1.26
C ARG A 575 2.62 0.76 -2.49
N LEU A 576 1.80 -0.04 -3.17
CA LEU A 576 2.15 -0.69 -4.45
C LEU A 576 2.20 0.28 -5.65
N GLY A 577 1.85 1.55 -5.46
CA GLY A 577 1.94 2.61 -6.49
C GLY A 577 0.65 3.42 -6.63
N PRO A 578 0.59 4.38 -7.57
CA PRO A 578 -0.59 5.23 -7.77
C PRO A 578 -1.88 4.44 -8.02
N PHE A 579 -1.76 3.29 -8.70
CA PHE A 579 -2.89 2.39 -8.96
C PHE A 579 -3.36 1.60 -7.73
N ALA A 580 -2.81 1.81 -6.54
CA ALA A 580 -3.33 1.22 -5.31
C ALA A 580 -3.56 2.27 -4.22
N ALA A 581 -3.01 3.48 -4.38
CA ALA A 581 -3.02 4.54 -3.38
C ALA A 581 -4.43 4.89 -2.86
N SER A 582 -5.43 4.91 -3.73
CA SER A 582 -6.82 5.28 -3.40
C SER A 582 -7.68 4.14 -2.85
N THR A 583 -7.10 2.97 -2.54
CA THR A 583 -7.89 1.79 -2.14
C THR A 583 -8.55 1.99 -0.79
N SER A 584 -9.86 1.71 -0.67
CA SER A 584 -10.58 1.83 0.59
C SER A 584 -10.29 0.63 1.53
N PRO A 585 -10.42 0.78 2.86
CA PRO A 585 -10.24 -0.34 3.79
C PRO A 585 -11.19 -1.52 3.51
N GLU A 586 -12.41 -1.24 3.05
CA GLU A 586 -13.45 -2.25 2.76
C GLU A 586 -13.14 -3.07 1.49
N ASP A 587 -12.37 -2.53 0.55
CA ASP A 587 -11.97 -3.24 -0.67
C ASP A 587 -10.74 -4.15 -0.45
N LEU A 588 -10.02 -4.04 0.67
CA LEU A 588 -8.78 -4.78 0.92
C LEU A 588 -8.95 -6.31 0.81
N ALA A 589 -9.85 -6.88 1.61
CA ALA A 589 -10.10 -8.33 1.60
C ALA A 589 -10.72 -8.81 0.27
N PRO A 590 -11.73 -8.12 -0.31
CA PRO A 590 -12.22 -8.39 -1.66
C PRO A 590 -11.14 -8.44 -2.74
N ILE A 591 -10.23 -7.45 -2.77
CA ILE A 591 -9.15 -7.39 -3.77
C ILE A 591 -8.21 -8.57 -3.59
N LEU A 592 -7.76 -8.85 -2.36
CA LEU A 592 -6.86 -9.97 -2.10
C LEU A 592 -7.48 -11.32 -2.49
N HIS A 593 -8.74 -11.54 -2.15
CA HIS A 593 -9.44 -12.76 -2.55
C HIS A 593 -9.62 -12.85 -4.08
N ALA A 594 -10.08 -11.78 -4.71
CA ALA A 594 -10.34 -11.74 -6.15
C ALA A 594 -9.06 -11.94 -6.99
N SER A 595 -7.93 -11.39 -6.55
CA SER A 595 -6.64 -11.54 -7.22
C SER A 595 -5.84 -12.77 -6.79
N ALA A 596 -6.44 -13.66 -5.98
CA ALA A 596 -5.77 -14.82 -5.38
C ALA A 596 -4.43 -14.45 -4.69
N SER A 597 -4.43 -13.32 -3.98
CA SER A 597 -3.31 -12.72 -3.27
C SER A 597 -3.53 -12.78 -1.75
N ASP A 598 -2.46 -12.62 -0.97
CA ASP A 598 -2.53 -12.64 0.48
C ASP A 598 -1.59 -11.59 1.13
N SER A 599 -1.68 -11.47 2.45
CA SER A 599 -0.86 -10.54 3.24
C SER A 599 0.65 -10.78 3.10
N ASN A 600 1.04 -12.05 2.95
CA ASN A 600 2.43 -12.44 2.83
C ASN A 600 3.00 -11.99 1.49
N LEU A 601 2.26 -12.17 0.41
CA LEU A 601 2.62 -11.66 -0.91
C LEU A 601 2.83 -10.14 -0.87
N LEU A 602 1.93 -9.37 -0.26
CA LEU A 602 2.10 -7.92 -0.14
C LEU A 602 3.39 -7.55 0.60
N PHE A 603 3.72 -8.28 1.67
CA PHE A 603 4.97 -8.09 2.40
C PHE A 603 6.19 -8.45 1.54
N GLU A 604 6.17 -9.57 0.82
CA GLU A 604 7.25 -10.02 -0.06
C GLU A 604 7.50 -9.02 -1.20
N LEU A 605 6.44 -8.50 -1.82
CA LEU A 605 6.54 -7.48 -2.88
C LEU A 605 7.31 -6.25 -2.42
N HIS A 606 7.01 -5.77 -1.21
CA HIS A 606 7.77 -4.65 -0.63
C HIS A 606 9.17 -5.08 -0.27
N ARG A 607 9.34 -6.11 0.57
CA ARG A 607 10.64 -6.59 1.06
C ARG A 607 11.66 -6.75 -0.07
N ASP A 608 11.22 -7.32 -1.19
CA ASP A 608 12.07 -7.69 -2.31
C ASP A 608 12.07 -6.65 -3.45
N ASN A 609 11.41 -5.50 -3.25
CA ASN A 609 11.25 -4.41 -4.22
C ASN A 609 10.75 -4.89 -5.60
N GLN A 610 9.72 -5.77 -5.58
CA GLN A 610 9.20 -6.43 -6.78
C GLN A 610 7.96 -5.73 -7.32
N SER A 611 7.78 -5.80 -8.65
CA SER A 611 6.51 -5.44 -9.29
C SER A 611 5.39 -6.40 -8.86
N PRO A 612 4.16 -5.91 -8.62
CA PRO A 612 3.04 -6.77 -8.26
C PRO A 612 2.65 -7.72 -9.40
N PRO A 613 2.03 -8.88 -9.09
CA PRO A 613 1.52 -9.77 -10.12
C PRO A 613 0.51 -9.05 -11.02
N ALA A 614 0.53 -9.36 -12.32
CA ALA A 614 -0.36 -8.76 -13.31
C ALA A 614 -1.85 -8.87 -12.92
N GLN A 615 -2.25 -9.98 -12.28
CA GLN A 615 -3.61 -10.18 -11.79
C GLN A 615 -4.01 -9.16 -10.73
N LEU A 616 -3.13 -8.90 -9.74
CA LEU A 616 -3.41 -7.95 -8.67
C LEU A 616 -3.57 -6.53 -9.23
N VAL A 617 -2.72 -6.15 -10.19
CA VAL A 617 -2.80 -4.85 -10.88
C VAL A 617 -4.14 -4.69 -11.62
N ASP A 618 -4.55 -5.72 -12.37
CA ASP A 618 -5.82 -5.70 -13.12
C ASP A 618 -7.05 -5.66 -12.20
N THR A 619 -7.06 -6.47 -11.15
CA THR A 619 -8.15 -6.47 -10.16
C THR A 619 -8.24 -5.13 -9.43
N LEU A 620 -7.12 -4.55 -8.96
CA LEU A 620 -7.10 -3.20 -8.36
C LEU A 620 -7.68 -2.13 -9.28
N LYS A 621 -7.31 -2.17 -10.58
CA LYS A 621 -7.83 -1.28 -11.60
C LYS A 621 -9.35 -1.38 -11.69
N ARG A 622 -9.90 -2.60 -11.75
CA ARG A 622 -11.34 -2.84 -11.88
C ARG A 622 -12.12 -2.41 -10.64
N PHE A 623 -11.61 -2.65 -9.44
CA PHE A 623 -12.21 -2.13 -8.21
C PHE A 623 -12.26 -0.59 -8.21
N ARG A 624 -11.19 0.10 -8.66
CA ARG A 624 -11.23 1.57 -8.80
C ARG A 624 -12.31 2.03 -9.78
N LEU A 625 -12.40 1.39 -10.95
CA LEU A 625 -13.40 1.74 -11.96
C LEU A 625 -14.83 1.50 -11.47
N ASP A 626 -15.07 0.40 -10.74
CA ASP A 626 -16.36 0.11 -10.13
C ASP A 626 -16.77 1.23 -9.15
N ARG A 627 -15.85 1.66 -8.28
CA ARG A 627 -16.08 2.80 -7.36
C ARG A 627 -16.36 4.10 -8.10
N GLN A 628 -15.62 4.39 -9.16
CA GLN A 628 -15.85 5.58 -9.98
C GLN A 628 -17.25 5.59 -10.58
N VAL A 629 -17.69 4.45 -11.12
CA VAL A 629 -19.03 4.29 -11.71
C VAL A 629 -20.12 4.39 -10.63
N GLN A 630 -19.93 3.79 -9.46
CA GLN A 630 -20.86 3.91 -8.33
C GLN A 630 -21.01 5.36 -7.85
N HIS A 631 -19.90 6.08 -7.68
CA HIS A 631 -19.90 7.48 -7.25
C HIS A 631 -20.65 8.37 -8.23
N GLN A 632 -20.42 8.18 -9.54
CA GLN A 632 -21.13 8.93 -10.59
C GLN A 632 -22.63 8.62 -10.59
N ARG A 633 -23.03 7.37 -10.38
CA ARG A 633 -24.45 6.99 -10.27
C ARG A 633 -25.15 7.69 -9.10
N LEU A 634 -24.47 7.82 -7.95
CA LEU A 634 -25.01 8.52 -6.77
C LEU A 634 -25.25 10.00 -7.05
N LEU A 635 -24.36 10.65 -7.82
CA LEU A 635 -24.50 12.05 -8.22
C LEU A 635 -25.62 12.27 -9.26
N GLU A 636 -25.88 11.28 -10.12
CA GLU A 636 -26.86 11.35 -11.21
C GLU A 636 -28.30 10.98 -10.75
N SER A 637 -28.49 10.49 -9.52
CA SER A 637 -29.82 10.08 -9.02
C SER A 637 -30.60 11.27 -8.43
N PRO A 638 -31.85 11.56 -8.86
CA PRO A 638 -32.63 12.68 -8.33
C PRO A 638 -33.08 12.44 -6.88
N PRO A 639 -33.14 13.47 -6.02
CA PRO A 639 -33.62 13.34 -4.65
C PRO A 639 -35.15 13.14 -4.66
N GLY A 640 -35.64 11.91 -4.45
CA GLY A 640 -37.07 11.70 -4.24
C GLY A 640 -37.68 10.31 -4.49
N THR A 641 -36.95 9.30 -4.96
CA THR A 641 -37.52 7.93 -5.08
C THR A 641 -37.03 7.02 -3.96
N ASP A 642 -37.60 7.22 -2.77
CA ASP A 642 -37.47 6.27 -1.67
C ASP A 642 -38.31 5.02 -1.98
N GLY A 643 -37.63 3.93 -2.39
CA GLY A 643 -38.18 2.56 -2.27
C GLY A 643 -38.32 1.73 -3.55
N ALA A 644 -38.11 2.29 -4.75
CA ALA A 644 -38.05 1.48 -5.98
C ALA A 644 -36.60 1.11 -6.29
N GLY A 645 -36.27 -0.19 -6.26
CA GLY A 645 -34.95 -0.67 -6.68
C GLY A 645 -34.60 -0.20 -8.10
N PRO A 646 -33.32 -0.04 -8.45
CA PRO A 646 -32.92 0.55 -9.73
C PRO A 646 -33.59 -0.17 -10.92
N SER A 647 -33.98 0.57 -11.96
CA SER A 647 -34.57 -0.05 -13.15
C SER A 647 -33.53 -0.87 -13.92
N VAL A 648 -33.99 -1.90 -14.66
CA VAL A 648 -33.12 -2.75 -15.52
C VAL A 648 -32.26 -1.93 -16.49
N THR A 649 -32.81 -0.81 -16.99
CA THR A 649 -32.11 0.16 -17.84
C THR A 649 -30.96 0.91 -17.15
N ALA A 650 -31.08 1.24 -15.85
CA ALA A 650 -30.03 1.94 -15.12
C ALA A 650 -28.80 1.04 -14.85
N GLU A 651 -29.03 -0.26 -14.65
CA GLU A 651 -27.96 -1.25 -14.48
C GLU A 651 -27.23 -1.56 -15.78
N GLN A 652 -27.95 -1.69 -16.90
CA GLN A 652 -27.35 -1.85 -18.23
C GLN A 652 -26.44 -0.65 -18.59
N ASN A 653 -26.87 0.57 -18.26
CA ASN A 653 -26.05 1.78 -18.45
C ASN A 653 -24.79 1.76 -17.58
N THR A 654 -24.88 1.24 -16.35
CA THR A 654 -23.74 1.13 -15.44
C THR A 654 -22.70 0.13 -15.95
N SER A 655 -23.14 -1.07 -16.36
CA SER A 655 -22.25 -2.10 -16.88
C SER A 655 -21.57 -1.64 -18.17
N THR A 656 -22.32 -0.99 -19.06
CA THR A 656 -21.75 -0.41 -20.30
C THR A 656 -20.69 0.64 -20.00
N ARG A 657 -20.98 1.58 -19.07
CA ARG A 657 -20.03 2.62 -18.66
C ARG A 657 -18.75 2.05 -18.05
N PHE A 658 -18.88 1.02 -17.23
CA PHE A 658 -17.73 0.31 -16.66
C PHE A 658 -16.86 -0.31 -17.77
N GLU A 659 -17.47 -1.02 -18.72
CA GLU A 659 -16.74 -1.66 -19.83
C GLU A 659 -16.06 -0.62 -20.74
N ASP A 660 -16.68 0.54 -20.96
CA ASP A 660 -16.08 1.63 -21.74
C ASP A 660 -14.84 2.22 -21.04
N LEU A 661 -14.95 2.51 -19.73
CA LEU A 661 -13.81 3.00 -18.94
C LEU A 661 -12.69 1.96 -18.86
N TYR A 662 -13.04 0.69 -18.66
CA TYR A 662 -12.08 -0.40 -18.66
C TYR A 662 -11.37 -0.49 -20.01
N ARG A 663 -12.10 -0.49 -21.13
CA ARG A 663 -11.51 -0.52 -22.48
C ARG A 663 -10.57 0.66 -22.75
N GLN A 664 -10.92 1.86 -22.30
CA GLN A 664 -10.04 3.04 -22.43
C GLN A 664 -8.71 2.85 -21.68
N SER A 665 -8.76 2.22 -20.50
CA SER A 665 -7.58 1.96 -19.67
C SER A 665 -6.69 0.78 -20.14
N GLU A 666 -7.09 0.09 -21.20
CA GLU A 666 -6.46 -1.14 -21.71
C GLU A 666 -5.57 -0.92 -22.93
N GLN A 667 -5.36 0.34 -23.33
CA GLN A 667 -4.44 0.72 -24.40
C GLN A 667 -2.99 0.36 -24.05
N VAL A 668 -2.33 -0.36 -24.95
CA VAL A 668 -0.92 -0.76 -24.86
C VAL A 668 -0.11 0.04 -25.87
N GLU A 669 1.12 0.41 -25.51
CA GLU A 669 2.02 1.15 -26.38
C GLU A 669 3.24 0.31 -26.75
N GLY A 670 3.64 0.37 -28.02
CA GLY A 670 4.89 -0.19 -28.51
C GLY A 670 4.71 -1.50 -29.28
N PRO A 671 5.66 -1.83 -30.18
CA PRO A 671 5.44 -2.85 -31.21
C PRO A 671 5.26 -4.26 -30.63
N LEU A 672 5.98 -4.61 -29.55
CA LEU A 672 5.90 -5.94 -28.94
C LEU A 672 4.61 -6.12 -28.11
N PRO A 673 4.25 -5.21 -27.16
CA PRO A 673 2.94 -5.24 -26.49
C PRO A 673 1.75 -5.28 -27.46
N GLU A 674 1.79 -4.48 -28.53
CA GLU A 674 0.74 -4.45 -29.57
C GLU A 674 0.61 -5.81 -30.28
N GLN A 675 1.73 -6.45 -30.63
CA GLN A 675 1.72 -7.78 -31.24
C GLN A 675 1.16 -8.86 -30.29
N ILE A 676 1.51 -8.82 -28.99
CA ILE A 676 0.96 -9.73 -27.99
C ILE A 676 -0.56 -9.53 -27.87
N ARG A 677 -1.02 -8.27 -27.83
CA ARG A 677 -2.44 -7.92 -27.80
C ARG A 677 -3.17 -8.39 -29.06
N GLN A 678 -2.53 -8.36 -30.23
CA GLN A 678 -3.11 -8.85 -31.47
C GLN A 678 -3.33 -10.37 -31.45
N ASP A 679 -2.35 -11.13 -30.95
CA ASP A 679 -2.47 -12.60 -30.81
C ASP A 679 -3.46 -12.99 -29.71
N PHE A 680 -3.57 -12.20 -28.63
CA PHE A 680 -4.45 -12.44 -27.47
C PHE A 680 -5.28 -11.18 -27.10
N PRO A 681 -6.37 -10.87 -27.81
CA PRO A 681 -7.14 -9.63 -27.62
C PRO A 681 -7.71 -9.44 -26.21
N ASN A 682 -8.11 -10.53 -25.56
CA ASN A 682 -8.78 -10.52 -24.26
C ASN A 682 -7.81 -10.50 -23.06
N LEU A 683 -6.49 -10.52 -23.30
CA LEU A 683 -5.50 -10.54 -22.23
C LEU A 683 -5.27 -9.12 -21.66
N PRO A 684 -5.48 -8.84 -20.36
CA PRO A 684 -5.38 -7.49 -19.82
C PRO A 684 -3.99 -6.84 -20.00
N LYS A 685 -3.96 -5.51 -20.02
CA LYS A 685 -2.78 -4.67 -20.25
C LYS A 685 -1.64 -5.05 -19.31
N SER A 686 -1.95 -5.26 -18.03
CA SER A 686 -0.96 -5.65 -17.02
C SER A 686 -0.24 -6.98 -17.35
N TYR A 687 -0.95 -7.95 -17.95
CA TYR A 687 -0.36 -9.22 -18.39
C TYR A 687 0.46 -9.05 -19.67
N VAL A 688 -0.05 -8.27 -20.61
CA VAL A 688 0.66 -7.95 -21.86
C VAL A 688 2.00 -7.27 -21.54
N GLU A 689 2.01 -6.27 -20.67
CA GLU A 689 3.22 -5.56 -20.24
C GLU A 689 4.17 -6.43 -19.42
N ALA A 690 3.63 -7.28 -18.53
CA ALA A 690 4.44 -8.22 -17.77
C ALA A 690 5.13 -9.25 -18.70
N MET A 691 4.42 -9.73 -19.72
CA MET A 691 4.96 -10.64 -20.73
C MET A 691 6.02 -9.93 -21.58
N ALA A 692 5.72 -8.75 -22.12
CA ALA A 692 6.65 -7.96 -22.93
C ALA A 692 7.96 -7.65 -22.18
N ARG A 693 7.90 -7.31 -20.88
CA ARG A 693 9.09 -7.07 -20.04
C ARG A 693 10.00 -8.29 -19.86
N SER A 694 9.44 -9.50 -19.99
CA SER A 694 10.18 -10.76 -19.79
C SER A 694 10.79 -11.35 -21.07
N ILE A 695 10.23 -10.99 -22.24
CA ILE A 695 10.72 -11.45 -23.55
C ILE A 695 12.08 -10.81 -23.82
N ASN A 696 13.07 -11.63 -24.17
CA ASN A 696 14.40 -11.12 -24.46
C ASN A 696 14.46 -10.40 -25.84
N PRO A 697 15.44 -9.51 -26.09
CA PRO A 697 15.47 -8.72 -27.32
C PRO A 697 15.58 -9.52 -28.62
N ALA A 698 16.19 -10.71 -28.58
CA ALA A 698 16.31 -11.58 -29.76
C ALA A 698 14.97 -12.24 -30.10
N GLU A 699 14.27 -12.78 -29.10
CA GLU A 699 12.92 -13.32 -29.22
C GLU A 699 11.91 -12.23 -29.62
N ALA A 700 12.03 -11.03 -29.06
CA ALA A 700 11.20 -9.89 -29.43
C ALA A 700 11.30 -9.57 -30.94
N ARG A 701 12.52 -9.52 -31.49
CA ARG A 701 12.73 -9.33 -32.94
C ARG A 701 12.08 -10.45 -33.74
N GLN A 702 12.26 -11.70 -33.32
CA GLN A 702 11.64 -12.84 -34.00
C GLN A 702 10.11 -12.75 -34.01
N ILE A 703 9.48 -12.35 -32.89
CA ILE A 703 8.04 -12.16 -32.78
C ILE A 703 7.55 -11.07 -33.73
N LEU A 704 8.26 -9.95 -33.81
CA LEU A 704 7.91 -8.83 -34.67
C LEU A 704 8.08 -9.15 -36.16
N ASP A 705 9.12 -9.90 -36.51
CA ASP A 705 9.36 -10.35 -37.88
C ASP A 705 8.31 -11.39 -38.33
N GLN A 706 7.99 -12.35 -37.45
CA GLN A 706 7.04 -13.44 -37.73
C GLN A 706 5.58 -13.04 -37.50
N LYS A 707 5.34 -11.91 -36.84
CA LYS A 707 4.02 -11.43 -36.39
C LYS A 707 3.19 -12.50 -35.67
N SER A 708 3.85 -13.28 -34.82
CA SER A 708 3.20 -14.33 -34.03
C SER A 708 4.09 -14.73 -32.84
N LEU A 709 3.46 -15.02 -31.72
CA LEU A 709 4.10 -15.61 -30.54
C LEU A 709 4.54 -17.06 -30.79
N PRO A 710 5.73 -17.47 -30.28
CA PRO A 710 6.11 -18.87 -30.13
C PRO A 710 5.12 -19.68 -29.29
N ALA A 711 5.09 -21.00 -29.49
CA ALA A 711 4.12 -21.89 -28.83
C ALA A 711 4.09 -21.76 -27.29
N TYR A 712 5.24 -21.68 -26.62
CA TYR A 712 5.28 -21.57 -25.15
C TYR A 712 4.73 -20.26 -24.62
N LEU A 713 4.92 -19.15 -25.34
CA LEU A 713 4.33 -17.86 -24.96
C LEU A 713 2.83 -17.86 -25.22
N LYS A 714 2.36 -18.61 -26.22
CA LYS A 714 0.93 -18.86 -26.43
C LYS A 714 0.34 -19.67 -25.27
N ASP A 715 1.00 -20.75 -24.85
CA ASP A 715 0.56 -21.52 -23.69
C ASP A 715 0.58 -20.69 -22.39
N GLU A 716 1.60 -19.83 -22.19
CA GLU A 716 1.65 -18.88 -21.07
C GLU A 716 0.51 -17.86 -21.12
N ALA A 717 0.21 -17.29 -22.29
CA ALA A 717 -0.90 -16.35 -22.47
C ALA A 717 -2.26 -17.02 -22.23
N GLU A 718 -2.46 -18.26 -22.69
CA GLU A 718 -3.67 -19.04 -22.41
C GLU A 718 -3.87 -19.27 -20.90
N LEU A 719 -2.79 -19.54 -20.17
CA LEU A 719 -2.83 -19.64 -18.70
C LEU A 719 -3.15 -18.32 -18.02
N SER A 720 -2.57 -17.24 -18.51
CA SER A 720 -2.90 -15.90 -18.03
C SER A 720 -4.38 -15.57 -18.25
N GLN A 721 -4.97 -15.92 -19.40
CA GLN A 721 -6.40 -15.73 -19.64
C GLN A 721 -7.27 -16.50 -18.65
N GLN A 722 -6.89 -17.72 -18.28
CA GLN A 722 -7.66 -18.51 -17.31
C GLN A 722 -7.55 -17.96 -15.89
N ASN A 723 -6.39 -17.41 -15.54
CA ASN A 723 -6.23 -16.71 -14.27
C ASN A 723 -7.11 -15.46 -14.22
N VAL A 724 -7.23 -14.75 -15.35
CA VAL A 724 -8.17 -13.63 -15.50
C VAL A 724 -9.60 -14.12 -15.36
N GLU A 725 -10.01 -15.19 -16.04
CA GLU A 725 -11.37 -15.76 -15.92
C GLU A 725 -11.70 -16.15 -14.46
N THR A 726 -10.74 -16.74 -13.75
CA THR A 726 -10.88 -17.07 -12.33
C THR A 726 -11.06 -15.81 -11.47
N ALA A 727 -10.25 -14.77 -11.72
CA ALA A 727 -10.39 -13.50 -11.02
C ALA A 727 -11.72 -12.83 -11.34
N ARG A 728 -12.18 -12.82 -12.60
CA ARG A 728 -13.49 -12.27 -13.02
C ARG A 728 -14.64 -12.95 -12.31
N LEU A 729 -14.49 -14.24 -12.00
CA LEU A 729 -15.49 -14.94 -11.22
C LEU A 729 -15.51 -14.48 -9.76
N ASN A 730 -14.35 -14.40 -9.10
CA ASN A 730 -14.29 -13.93 -7.73
C ASN A 730 -14.68 -12.44 -7.61
N GLU A 731 -14.29 -11.62 -8.58
CA GLU A 731 -14.70 -10.22 -8.71
C GLU A 731 -16.23 -10.08 -8.77
N GLY A 732 -16.94 -10.99 -9.44
CA GLY A 732 -18.40 -10.99 -9.52
C GLY A 732 -19.12 -11.15 -8.17
N LEU A 733 -18.41 -11.58 -7.11
CA LEU A 733 -18.96 -11.59 -5.75
C LEU A 733 -19.00 -10.19 -5.11
N TYR A 734 -18.13 -9.28 -5.57
CA TYR A 734 -17.86 -8.00 -4.92
C TYR A 734 -18.25 -6.80 -5.77
N LEU A 735 -17.88 -6.78 -7.05
CA LEU A 735 -18.10 -5.64 -7.94
C LEU A 735 -19.59 -5.47 -8.25
N HIS A 736 -20.05 -4.21 -8.27
CA HIS A 736 -21.47 -3.90 -8.45
C HIS A 736 -21.84 -3.54 -9.89
N ALA A 737 -20.89 -3.03 -10.67
CA ALA A 737 -21.08 -2.64 -12.07
C ALA A 737 -20.92 -3.81 -13.04
N THR A 738 -20.37 -4.94 -12.59
CA THR A 738 -20.13 -6.12 -13.42
C THR A 738 -21.01 -7.28 -12.99
N PHE A 739 -21.65 -7.94 -13.96
CA PHE A 739 -22.45 -9.13 -13.73
C PHE A 739 -21.75 -10.37 -14.29
N ASN A 740 -21.59 -11.40 -13.47
CA ASN A 740 -21.01 -12.67 -13.89
C ASN A 740 -21.93 -13.84 -13.47
N PRO A 741 -22.62 -14.49 -14.42
CA PRO A 741 -23.53 -15.61 -14.13
C PRO A 741 -22.86 -16.80 -13.44
N SER A 742 -21.59 -17.05 -13.74
CA SER A 742 -20.85 -18.15 -13.12
C SER A 742 -20.56 -17.86 -11.65
N SER A 743 -20.40 -16.59 -11.25
CA SER A 743 -20.25 -16.18 -9.85
C SER A 743 -21.54 -16.45 -9.08
N ASP A 744 -22.69 -16.18 -9.69
CA ASP A 744 -24.00 -16.46 -9.10
C ASP A 744 -24.25 -17.96 -8.93
N GLN A 745 -23.89 -18.76 -9.94
CA GLN A 745 -23.93 -20.21 -9.85
C GLN A 745 -23.07 -20.73 -8.69
N MET A 746 -21.84 -20.21 -8.54
CA MET A 746 -20.95 -20.58 -7.44
C MET A 746 -21.54 -20.20 -6.07
N ALA A 747 -22.08 -18.98 -5.95
CA ALA A 747 -22.72 -18.52 -4.73
C ALA A 747 -23.93 -19.40 -4.35
N LEU A 748 -24.78 -19.75 -5.32
CA LEU A 748 -25.92 -20.64 -5.10
C LEU A 748 -25.47 -22.05 -4.64
N GLN A 749 -24.48 -22.64 -5.31
CA GLN A 749 -23.99 -23.98 -4.99
C GLN A 749 -23.31 -24.05 -3.61
N THR A 750 -22.82 -22.91 -3.10
CA THR A 750 -22.18 -22.84 -1.77
C THR A 750 -23.21 -22.77 -0.62
N LEU A 751 -24.49 -22.53 -0.89
CA LEU A 751 -25.54 -22.49 0.15
C LEU A 751 -25.60 -23.77 1.00
N GLU A 752 -25.45 -24.94 0.37
CA GLU A 752 -25.43 -26.24 1.06
C GLU A 752 -24.27 -26.40 2.05
N ALA A 753 -23.21 -25.61 1.89
CA ALA A 753 -22.04 -25.63 2.75
C ALA A 753 -22.18 -24.72 3.98
N LEU A 754 -23.24 -23.92 4.05
CA LEU A 754 -23.51 -23.07 5.21
C LEU A 754 -24.01 -23.93 6.40
N PRO A 755 -23.52 -23.66 7.62
CA PRO A 755 -24.01 -24.36 8.81
C PRO A 755 -25.49 -24.06 9.02
N GLY A 756 -26.29 -25.10 9.27
CA GLY A 756 -27.73 -24.98 9.49
C GLY A 756 -28.61 -25.13 8.24
N TRP A 757 -28.04 -25.33 7.05
CA TRP A 757 -28.83 -25.67 5.85
C TRP A 757 -29.58 -27.00 6.06
N SER A 758 -30.91 -26.97 5.98
CA SER A 758 -31.74 -28.14 6.33
C SER A 758 -31.90 -29.15 5.19
N GLY A 759 -31.67 -28.72 3.95
CA GLY A 759 -31.91 -29.52 2.74
C GLY A 759 -33.38 -29.65 2.34
N ASN A 760 -34.33 -29.20 3.16
CA ASN A 760 -35.78 -29.32 2.90
C ASN A 760 -36.33 -28.31 1.88
N VAL A 761 -35.49 -27.37 1.43
CA VAL A 761 -35.80 -26.37 0.41
C VAL A 761 -34.88 -26.58 -0.77
N ARG A 762 -35.47 -26.66 -1.97
CA ARG A 762 -34.74 -26.77 -3.23
C ARG A 762 -34.81 -25.46 -4.00
N LEU A 763 -33.65 -24.90 -4.34
CA LEU A 763 -33.53 -23.74 -5.22
C LEU A 763 -33.00 -24.18 -6.57
N GLU A 764 -33.60 -23.69 -7.64
CA GLU A 764 -33.23 -24.00 -9.03
C GLU A 764 -32.99 -22.71 -9.81
N LEU A 765 -31.80 -22.56 -10.38
CA LEU A 765 -31.37 -21.38 -11.13
C LEU A 765 -31.51 -21.63 -12.64
N TYR A 766 -32.25 -20.78 -13.34
CA TYR A 766 -32.51 -20.90 -14.77
C TYR A 766 -31.91 -19.72 -15.54
N SER A 767 -31.13 -20.00 -16.58
CA SER A 767 -30.40 -18.96 -17.33
C SER A 767 -31.24 -18.18 -18.34
N HIS A 768 -32.28 -18.80 -18.92
CA HIS A 768 -33.04 -18.23 -20.03
C HIS A 768 -34.53 -18.53 -19.97
N THR A 769 -34.90 -19.80 -19.75
CA THR A 769 -36.30 -20.25 -19.72
C THR A 769 -36.47 -21.35 -18.69
N LEU A 770 -37.67 -21.47 -18.11
CA LEU A 770 -38.03 -22.57 -17.20
C LEU A 770 -38.25 -23.91 -17.92
N ALA A 771 -38.28 -23.92 -19.27
CA ALA A 771 -38.42 -25.14 -20.06
C ALA A 771 -37.11 -25.92 -20.21
N ASN A 772 -35.97 -25.26 -20.00
CA ASN A 772 -34.65 -25.89 -20.03
C ASN A 772 -34.30 -26.46 -18.66
N PRO A 773 -33.40 -27.46 -18.55
CA PRO A 773 -32.84 -27.86 -17.27
C PRO A 773 -32.22 -26.68 -16.51
N PRO A 774 -32.28 -26.66 -15.16
CA PRO A 774 -31.67 -25.59 -14.38
C PRO A 774 -30.15 -25.58 -14.60
N ALA A 775 -29.57 -24.38 -14.69
CA ALA A 775 -28.14 -24.15 -14.79
C ALA A 775 -27.41 -24.57 -13.51
N ALA A 776 -28.07 -24.41 -12.36
CA ALA A 776 -27.62 -24.92 -11.08
C ALA A 776 -28.82 -25.19 -10.17
N SER A 777 -28.68 -26.15 -9.26
CA SER A 777 -29.64 -26.36 -8.18
C SER A 777 -28.93 -26.61 -6.86
N VAL A 778 -29.63 -26.43 -5.75
CA VAL A 778 -29.17 -26.69 -4.38
C VAL A 778 -30.35 -27.14 -3.51
N GLY A 779 -30.15 -28.08 -2.60
CA GLY A 779 -31.19 -28.71 -1.80
C GLY A 779 -31.61 -30.10 -2.31
N ASP A 780 -32.26 -30.87 -1.43
CA ASP A 780 -32.68 -32.26 -1.71
C ASP A 780 -33.71 -32.31 -2.85
N ASP A 781 -33.71 -33.37 -3.64
CA ASP A 781 -34.73 -33.62 -4.66
C ASP A 781 -36.11 -33.91 -4.04
N SER A 782 -36.13 -34.46 -2.83
CA SER A 782 -37.33 -34.74 -2.04
C SER A 782 -37.80 -33.54 -1.20
N ALA A 783 -37.16 -32.38 -1.38
CA ALA A 783 -37.53 -31.13 -0.72
C ALA A 783 -39.01 -30.82 -0.94
N THR A 784 -39.70 -30.50 0.15
CA THR A 784 -41.14 -30.17 0.13
C THR A 784 -41.40 -28.79 -0.46
N ILE A 785 -40.37 -27.93 -0.53
CA ILE A 785 -40.45 -26.56 -1.01
C ILE A 785 -39.46 -26.37 -2.16
N VAL A 786 -39.96 -26.05 -3.35
CA VAL A 786 -39.14 -25.72 -4.53
C VAL A 786 -39.29 -24.24 -4.90
N ARG A 787 -38.18 -23.58 -5.24
CA ARG A 787 -38.15 -22.20 -5.77
C ARG A 787 -37.31 -22.14 -7.04
N ARG A 788 -37.87 -21.54 -8.10
CA ARG A 788 -37.21 -21.39 -9.40
C ARG A 788 -36.81 -19.93 -9.62
N LEU A 789 -35.50 -19.67 -9.69
CA LEU A 789 -34.90 -18.37 -9.93
C LEU A 789 -34.59 -18.22 -11.42
N LEU A 790 -35.42 -17.47 -12.15
CA LEU A 790 -35.23 -17.21 -13.57
C LEU A 790 -34.46 -15.90 -13.79
N ARG A 791 -33.36 -15.98 -14.53
CA ARG A 791 -32.52 -14.81 -14.87
C ARG A 791 -33.19 -13.90 -15.91
N GLU A 792 -33.23 -12.61 -15.62
CA GLU A 792 -33.63 -11.52 -16.51
C GLU A 792 -32.57 -10.41 -16.48
N GLY A 793 -31.69 -10.36 -17.47
CA GLY A 793 -30.52 -9.48 -17.44
C GLY A 793 -29.56 -9.86 -16.30
N SER A 794 -29.27 -8.91 -15.41
CA SER A 794 -28.45 -9.05 -14.19
C SER A 794 -29.23 -9.48 -12.95
N ARG A 795 -30.54 -9.76 -13.07
CA ARG A 795 -31.45 -10.01 -11.94
C ARG A 795 -32.18 -11.33 -12.04
N TYR A 796 -32.84 -11.72 -10.95
CA TYR A 796 -33.57 -12.97 -10.82
C TYR A 796 -35.01 -12.73 -10.38
N ARG A 797 -35.94 -13.28 -11.16
CA ARG A 797 -37.37 -13.39 -10.80
C ARG A 797 -37.62 -14.76 -10.19
N VAL A 798 -38.44 -14.84 -9.14
CA VAL A 798 -38.65 -16.10 -8.40
C VAL A 798 -40.06 -16.63 -8.57
N TYR A 799 -40.16 -17.92 -8.90
CA TYR A 799 -41.40 -18.69 -9.02
C TYR A 799 -41.44 -19.84 -8.01
N ASP A 800 -42.63 -20.31 -7.67
CA ASP A 800 -42.83 -21.54 -6.89
C ASP A 800 -42.80 -22.82 -7.77
N ALA A 801 -43.14 -23.96 -7.17
CA ALA A 801 -43.20 -25.25 -7.83
C ALA A 801 -44.32 -25.32 -8.89
N ASP A 802 -45.44 -24.64 -8.64
CA ASP A 802 -46.64 -24.60 -9.47
C ASP A 802 -46.52 -23.61 -10.64
N GLY A 803 -45.50 -22.74 -10.59
CA GLY A 803 -45.20 -21.76 -11.64
C GLY A 803 -45.75 -20.35 -11.35
N GLU A 804 -46.29 -20.12 -10.15
CA GLU A 804 -46.75 -18.80 -9.72
C GLU A 804 -45.57 -17.93 -9.31
N GLN A 805 -45.64 -16.64 -9.66
CA GLN A 805 -44.57 -15.69 -9.35
C GLN A 805 -44.64 -15.27 -7.87
N ILE A 806 -43.55 -15.50 -7.14
CA ILE A 806 -43.43 -15.12 -5.72
C ILE A 806 -42.77 -13.74 -5.58
N LEU A 807 -41.70 -13.46 -6.35
CA LEU A 807 -40.90 -12.24 -6.22
C LEU A 807 -40.61 -11.59 -7.57
N ALA A 808 -40.67 -10.26 -7.60
CA ALA A 808 -40.21 -9.44 -8.72
C ALA A 808 -38.67 -9.50 -8.88
N PRO A 809 -38.10 -9.12 -10.04
CA PRO A 809 -36.66 -9.20 -10.31
C PRO A 809 -35.79 -8.44 -9.28
N SER A 810 -34.89 -9.15 -8.61
CA SER A 810 -33.89 -8.60 -7.68
C SER A 810 -32.50 -9.19 -7.91
N ASP A 811 -31.47 -8.72 -7.19
CA ASP A 811 -30.17 -9.39 -7.16
C ASP A 811 -30.28 -10.83 -6.59
N LEU A 812 -29.28 -11.67 -6.85
CA LEU A 812 -29.28 -13.07 -6.44
C LEU A 812 -29.49 -13.24 -4.93
N TYR A 813 -28.77 -12.49 -4.10
CA TYR A 813 -28.80 -12.63 -2.65
C TYR A 813 -30.16 -12.21 -2.08
N SER A 814 -30.77 -11.18 -2.65
CA SER A 814 -32.15 -10.80 -2.34
C SER A 814 -33.18 -11.83 -2.81
N ALA A 815 -32.97 -12.43 -3.99
CA ALA A 815 -33.85 -13.47 -4.51
C ALA A 815 -33.81 -14.72 -3.61
N ILE A 816 -32.62 -15.15 -3.18
CA ILE A 816 -32.45 -16.26 -2.22
C ILE A 816 -33.04 -15.87 -0.86
N GLY A 817 -32.55 -14.80 -0.23
CA GLY A 817 -32.92 -14.43 1.14
C GLY A 817 -34.40 -14.09 1.35
N ARG A 818 -35.13 -13.73 0.29
CA ARG A 818 -36.58 -13.49 0.34
C ARG A 818 -37.42 -14.70 -0.10
N SER A 819 -36.84 -15.68 -0.78
CA SER A 819 -37.57 -16.88 -1.24
C SER A 819 -37.52 -18.04 -0.24
N LEU A 820 -36.54 -18.03 0.68
CA LEU A 820 -36.42 -19.01 1.74
C LEU A 820 -37.51 -18.83 2.82
N PRO A 821 -38.10 -19.94 3.33
CA PRO A 821 -39.02 -19.92 4.47
C PRO A 821 -38.36 -19.36 5.74
N ALA A 822 -39.16 -18.79 6.66
CA ALA A 822 -38.66 -18.23 7.91
C ALA A 822 -37.90 -19.25 8.77
N SER A 823 -38.37 -20.51 8.82
CA SER A 823 -37.69 -21.61 9.52
C SER A 823 -36.30 -21.91 8.95
N GLU A 824 -36.13 -21.80 7.63
CA GLU A 824 -34.83 -22.04 6.98
C GLU A 824 -33.86 -20.89 7.28
N LEU A 825 -34.36 -19.65 7.27
CA LEU A 825 -33.57 -18.47 7.65
C LEU A 825 -33.15 -18.50 9.12
N GLU A 826 -34.01 -18.97 10.02
CA GLU A 826 -33.68 -19.18 11.43
C GLU A 826 -32.61 -20.26 11.61
N ASN A 827 -32.73 -21.40 10.92
CA ASN A 827 -31.71 -22.46 10.97
C ASN A 827 -30.34 -21.98 10.48
N LEU A 828 -30.31 -21.14 9.44
CA LEU A 828 -29.10 -20.52 8.91
C LEU A 828 -28.59 -19.33 9.76
N GLY A 829 -29.35 -18.89 10.77
CA GLY A 829 -28.99 -17.76 11.64
C GLY A 829 -29.19 -16.37 11.02
N PHE A 830 -29.98 -16.23 9.96
CA PHE A 830 -30.20 -14.96 9.25
C PHE A 830 -31.52 -14.28 9.65
N ILE A 831 -31.52 -13.56 10.78
CA ILE A 831 -32.70 -12.84 11.30
C ILE A 831 -32.52 -11.31 11.17
N GLY A 832 -33.60 -10.59 10.87
CA GLY A 832 -33.62 -9.11 10.89
C GLY A 832 -33.46 -8.41 9.52
N PRO A 833 -33.35 -7.06 9.51
CA PRO A 833 -33.41 -6.25 8.29
C PRO A 833 -32.18 -6.42 7.37
N ASN A 834 -31.02 -6.79 7.91
CA ASN A 834 -29.76 -6.94 7.17
C ASN A 834 -29.47 -8.39 6.74
N ARG A 835 -30.49 -9.26 6.73
CA ARG A 835 -30.33 -10.70 6.45
C ARG A 835 -29.74 -11.00 5.07
N ASN A 836 -30.07 -10.22 4.04
CA ASN A 836 -29.58 -10.46 2.68
C ASN A 836 -28.08 -10.16 2.55
N SER A 837 -27.60 -9.09 3.20
CA SER A 837 -26.17 -8.77 3.25
C SER A 837 -25.40 -9.77 4.12
N ALA A 838 -25.99 -10.24 5.22
CA ALA A 838 -25.40 -11.30 6.05
C ALA A 838 -25.26 -12.61 5.25
N LEU A 839 -26.30 -13.01 4.49
CA LEU A 839 -26.24 -14.16 3.59
C LEU A 839 -25.12 -14.02 2.54
N LYS A 840 -25.04 -12.85 1.88
CA LYS A 840 -23.97 -12.57 0.92
C LYS A 840 -22.59 -12.75 1.55
N GLN A 841 -22.38 -12.17 2.74
CA GLN A 841 -21.09 -12.25 3.41
C GLN A 841 -20.76 -13.68 3.85
N SER A 842 -21.70 -14.42 4.43
CA SER A 842 -21.47 -15.81 4.84
C SER A 842 -21.16 -16.72 3.65
N LEU A 843 -21.78 -16.50 2.50
CA LEU A 843 -21.44 -17.23 1.27
C LEU A 843 -20.03 -16.89 0.80
N ILE A 844 -19.65 -15.62 0.78
CA ILE A 844 -18.30 -15.18 0.42
C ILE A 844 -17.26 -15.80 1.35
N ASP A 845 -17.45 -15.69 2.67
CA ASP A 845 -16.54 -16.25 3.67
C ASP A 845 -16.40 -17.76 3.49
N LYS A 846 -17.51 -18.45 3.17
CA LYS A 846 -17.50 -19.88 2.92
C LYS A 846 -16.77 -20.24 1.64
N ILE A 847 -16.96 -19.49 0.55
CA ILE A 847 -16.22 -19.65 -0.71
C ILE A 847 -14.72 -19.50 -0.44
N THR A 848 -14.31 -18.42 0.24
CA THR A 848 -12.90 -18.18 0.59
C THR A 848 -12.32 -19.30 1.46
N GLN A 849 -13.07 -19.81 2.43
CA GLN A 849 -12.66 -20.96 3.25
C GLN A 849 -12.47 -22.24 2.42
N LEU A 850 -13.41 -22.52 1.50
CA LEU A 850 -13.36 -23.71 0.65
C LEU A 850 -12.20 -23.63 -0.36
N ASP A 851 -11.93 -22.45 -0.91
CA ASP A 851 -10.80 -22.21 -1.83
C ASP A 851 -9.43 -22.35 -1.15
N ALA A 852 -9.34 -22.01 0.14
CA ALA A 852 -8.13 -22.17 0.95
C ALA A 852 -7.94 -23.60 1.50
N SER A 853 -8.96 -24.45 1.40
CA SER A 853 -8.92 -25.79 2.00
C SER A 853 -7.92 -26.71 1.29
N PRO A 854 -7.08 -27.48 2.04
CA PRO A 854 -6.13 -28.40 1.45
C PRO A 854 -6.84 -29.54 0.70
N ARG A 855 -6.15 -30.11 -0.29
CA ARG A 855 -6.64 -31.30 -0.99
C ARG A 855 -6.74 -32.45 0.02
N ARG A 856 -7.92 -33.07 0.15
CA ARG A 856 -8.11 -34.26 1.01
C ARG A 856 -7.53 -35.53 0.38
N VAL A 857 -7.51 -35.62 -0.95
CA VAL A 857 -6.98 -36.74 -1.72
C VAL A 857 -5.92 -36.25 -2.71
N LEU A 858 -4.74 -36.87 -2.71
CA LEU A 858 -3.70 -36.68 -3.72
C LEU A 858 -4.08 -37.41 -5.01
N ARG A 859 -3.60 -36.90 -6.14
CA ARG A 859 -3.74 -37.53 -7.45
C ARG A 859 -3.07 -38.90 -7.39
N ILE A 860 -3.74 -39.97 -7.85
CA ILE A 860 -3.06 -41.25 -8.14
C ILE A 860 -1.94 -40.90 -9.12
N PRO A 861 -0.66 -41.17 -8.80
CA PRO A 861 0.46 -40.66 -9.58
C PRO A 861 0.29 -41.05 -11.05
N ALA A 862 0.08 -40.03 -11.89
CA ALA A 862 -0.04 -40.25 -13.31
C ALA A 862 1.34 -40.58 -13.85
N SER A 863 1.39 -41.68 -14.60
CA SER A 863 2.51 -42.02 -15.46
C SER A 863 2.90 -40.83 -16.35
N PRO A 864 4.13 -40.28 -16.29
CA PRO A 864 4.59 -39.43 -17.37
C PRO A 864 4.59 -40.26 -18.66
N PRO A 865 4.13 -39.72 -19.81
CA PRO A 865 4.18 -40.48 -21.05
C PRO A 865 5.64 -40.89 -21.30
N SER A 866 5.89 -42.19 -21.45
CA SER A 866 7.18 -42.73 -21.87
C SER A 866 7.45 -42.25 -23.31
N ARG A 867 8.05 -41.06 -23.42
CA ARG A 867 8.52 -40.49 -24.67
C ARG A 867 9.97 -40.93 -24.90
N PRO A 868 10.40 -41.15 -26.16
CA PRO A 868 11.82 -41.27 -26.45
C PRO A 868 12.55 -39.98 -26.04
N TYR A 869 13.69 -40.16 -25.36
CA TYR A 869 14.53 -39.12 -24.77
C TYR A 869 14.93 -38.03 -25.79
N ARG A 870 14.75 -36.75 -25.43
CA ARG A 870 15.21 -35.60 -26.21
C ARG A 870 16.30 -34.82 -25.44
N PRO A 871 17.33 -34.28 -26.13
CA PRO A 871 18.31 -33.39 -25.50
C PRO A 871 17.62 -32.13 -24.95
N GLY A 872 18.06 -31.66 -23.76
CA GLY A 872 17.49 -30.48 -23.12
C GLY A 872 17.87 -29.18 -23.82
N ARG A 873 17.24 -28.06 -23.42
CA ARG A 873 17.62 -26.71 -23.87
C ARG A 873 18.51 -26.04 -22.83
N ALA A 874 19.45 -25.21 -23.27
CA ALA A 874 20.24 -24.35 -22.37
C ALA A 874 19.35 -23.34 -21.63
N LEU A 875 19.82 -22.85 -20.48
CA LEU A 875 19.15 -21.78 -19.72
C LEU A 875 19.21 -20.47 -20.52
N ASP A 876 18.11 -19.70 -20.52
CA ASP A 876 18.12 -18.34 -21.09
C ASP A 876 18.93 -17.42 -20.17
N THR A 877 20.01 -16.85 -20.70
CA THR A 877 20.91 -15.96 -19.95
C THR A 877 20.23 -14.70 -19.44
N HIS A 878 19.06 -14.31 -19.95
CA HIS A 878 18.28 -13.19 -19.44
C HIS A 878 17.58 -13.48 -18.11
N PHE A 879 17.52 -14.74 -17.68
CA PHE A 879 17.02 -15.13 -16.36
C PHE A 879 18.13 -15.09 -15.30
N ALA A 880 19.40 -14.94 -15.74
CA ALA A 880 20.50 -14.77 -14.82
C ALA A 880 20.41 -13.41 -14.12
N LEU A 881 20.81 -13.39 -12.86
CA LEU A 881 21.04 -12.14 -12.14
C LEU A 881 22.25 -11.42 -12.74
N GLU A 882 22.10 -10.12 -13.01
CA GLU A 882 23.18 -9.27 -13.53
C GLU A 882 24.34 -9.14 -12.54
N THR A 883 24.04 -9.21 -11.24
CA THR A 883 25.03 -9.22 -10.15
C THR A 883 24.87 -10.45 -9.28
N PRO A 884 25.97 -11.08 -8.82
CA PRO A 884 25.89 -12.20 -7.90
C PRO A 884 25.17 -11.80 -6.59
N PRO A 885 24.24 -12.62 -6.07
CA PRO A 885 23.61 -12.36 -4.78
C PRO A 885 24.66 -12.25 -3.66
N SER A 886 24.45 -11.30 -2.73
CA SER A 886 25.22 -11.23 -1.49
C SER A 886 24.84 -12.38 -0.55
N ASP A 887 25.80 -12.86 0.25
CA ASP A 887 25.60 -13.88 1.30
C ASP A 887 25.17 -15.28 0.82
N LEU A 888 25.70 -15.74 -0.32
CA LEU A 888 25.46 -17.10 -0.81
C LEU A 888 26.18 -18.16 0.04
N LYS A 889 25.39 -19.11 0.57
CA LYS A 889 25.89 -20.31 1.25
C LYS A 889 25.68 -21.54 0.36
N PRO A 890 26.72 -22.33 0.06
CA PRO A 890 26.55 -23.54 -0.74
C PRO A 890 25.72 -24.57 0.04
N VAL A 891 24.70 -25.14 -0.60
CA VAL A 891 23.83 -26.20 -0.04
C VAL A 891 24.22 -27.59 -0.58
N GLY A 892 24.96 -27.63 -1.70
CA GLY A 892 25.43 -28.84 -2.37
C GLY A 892 24.99 -28.90 -3.83
N ASP A 893 25.72 -29.65 -4.67
CA ASP A 893 25.35 -29.90 -6.08
C ASP A 893 25.12 -28.65 -6.97
N GLY A 894 25.94 -27.60 -6.80
CA GLY A 894 25.82 -26.35 -7.57
C GLY A 894 24.59 -25.52 -7.20
N LEU A 895 23.94 -25.84 -6.07
CA LEU A 895 22.85 -25.10 -5.46
C LEU A 895 23.37 -24.25 -4.29
N TYR A 896 22.97 -22.99 -4.28
CA TYR A 896 23.30 -22.01 -3.27
C TYR A 896 22.03 -21.54 -2.56
N GLN A 897 22.14 -21.18 -1.29
CA GLN A 897 21.10 -20.51 -0.52
C GLN A 897 21.58 -19.10 -0.22
N GLY A 898 20.84 -18.11 -0.70
CA GLY A 898 21.08 -16.71 -0.35
C GLY A 898 20.18 -16.24 0.78
N ALA A 899 20.07 -14.92 0.91
CA ALA A 899 19.14 -14.28 1.83
C ALA A 899 17.69 -14.80 1.67
N PHE A 900 16.94 -14.80 2.78
CA PHE A 900 15.53 -15.21 2.84
C PHE A 900 15.25 -16.65 2.35
N SER A 901 16.23 -17.55 2.45
CA SER A 901 16.12 -18.95 2.00
C SER A 901 15.84 -19.13 0.51
N ARG A 902 16.08 -18.08 -0.30
CA ARG A 902 16.07 -18.18 -1.76
C ARG A 902 17.17 -19.12 -2.21
N ARG A 903 16.87 -19.91 -3.24
CA ARG A 903 17.82 -20.87 -3.80
C ARG A 903 18.26 -20.44 -5.17
N TYR A 904 19.55 -20.61 -5.44
CA TYR A 904 20.18 -20.23 -6.70
C TYR A 904 20.97 -21.40 -7.25
N ILE A 905 21.02 -21.52 -8.57
CA ILE A 905 21.99 -22.39 -9.24
C ILE A 905 23.01 -21.53 -9.98
N GLU A 906 24.22 -22.07 -10.12
CA GLU A 906 25.28 -21.44 -10.91
C GLU A 906 25.50 -22.23 -12.21
N GLU A 907 25.48 -21.54 -13.35
CA GLU A 907 25.78 -22.11 -14.66
C GLU A 907 26.50 -21.05 -15.52
N GLY A 908 27.73 -21.34 -15.94
CA GLY A 908 28.52 -20.42 -16.78
C GLY A 908 28.77 -19.04 -16.16
N GLU A 909 29.22 -18.99 -14.90
CA GLU A 909 29.49 -17.77 -14.10
C GLU A 909 28.26 -16.87 -13.86
N ARG A 910 27.06 -17.42 -14.04
CA ARG A 910 25.79 -16.72 -13.84
C ARG A 910 24.94 -17.42 -12.79
N TYR A 911 24.24 -16.63 -11.98
CA TYR A 911 23.35 -17.12 -10.93
C TYR A 911 21.89 -17.03 -11.37
N TYR A 912 21.17 -18.14 -11.25
CA TYR A 912 19.75 -18.24 -11.61
C TYR A 912 18.92 -18.59 -10.38
N GLU A 913 17.84 -17.87 -10.13
CA GLU A 913 16.93 -18.16 -9.02
C GLU A 913 16.07 -19.39 -9.32
N VAL A 914 15.95 -20.30 -8.35
CA VAL A 914 15.18 -21.54 -8.48
C VAL A 914 14.27 -21.79 -7.28
N LYS A 915 13.14 -22.46 -7.51
CA LYS A 915 12.20 -22.89 -6.48
C LYS A 915 11.96 -24.40 -6.55
N SER A 916 11.96 -25.05 -5.39
CA SER A 916 11.68 -26.50 -5.30
C SER A 916 10.23 -26.82 -5.69
N SER A 917 10.02 -27.98 -6.30
CA SER A 917 8.69 -28.54 -6.61
C SER A 917 8.76 -30.07 -6.71
N ASP A 918 7.60 -30.74 -6.70
CA ASP A 918 7.48 -32.21 -6.81
C ASP A 918 8.14 -32.77 -8.08
N LEU A 919 8.31 -31.94 -9.12
CA LEU A 919 8.91 -32.30 -10.41
C LEU A 919 10.40 -31.95 -10.50
N GLY A 920 10.99 -31.36 -9.46
CA GLY A 920 12.36 -30.84 -9.44
C GLY A 920 12.44 -29.32 -9.25
N TRP A 921 13.56 -28.72 -9.64
CA TRP A 921 13.80 -27.28 -9.50
C TRP A 921 13.17 -26.50 -10.64
N LYS A 922 12.36 -25.49 -10.33
CA LYS A 922 11.76 -24.56 -11.31
C LYS A 922 12.58 -23.29 -11.40
N LEU A 923 12.93 -22.88 -12.61
CA LEU A 923 13.60 -21.60 -12.87
C LEU A 923 12.63 -20.43 -12.63
N ILE A 924 13.10 -19.39 -11.93
CA ILE A 924 12.36 -18.17 -11.64
C ILE A 924 13.00 -17.00 -12.40
N ASP A 925 12.17 -16.23 -13.13
CA ASP A 925 12.61 -14.99 -13.77
C ASP A 925 12.51 -13.84 -12.74
N ALA A 926 13.64 -13.31 -12.27
CA ALA A 926 13.66 -12.26 -11.25
C ALA A 926 12.96 -10.96 -11.70
N ARG A 927 12.83 -10.73 -13.02
CA ARG A 927 12.14 -9.56 -13.59
C ARG A 927 10.62 -9.71 -13.54
N SER A 928 10.13 -10.94 -13.52
CA SER A 928 8.71 -11.30 -13.45
C SER A 928 8.51 -12.62 -12.71
N PRO A 929 8.74 -12.65 -11.38
CA PRO A 929 8.76 -13.89 -10.60
C PRO A 929 7.40 -14.58 -10.51
N PHE A 930 6.33 -13.87 -10.90
CA PHE A 930 4.95 -14.34 -10.87
C PHE A 930 4.48 -14.96 -12.18
N ARG A 931 5.29 -14.93 -13.25
CA ARG A 931 4.91 -15.49 -14.55
C ARG A 931 4.61 -16.99 -14.51
N PHE A 932 3.78 -17.46 -15.43
CA PHE A 932 3.41 -18.90 -15.49
C PHE A 932 4.53 -19.75 -16.05
N TYR A 933 5.31 -19.22 -17.00
CA TYR A 933 6.43 -19.95 -17.57
C TYR A 933 7.60 -20.08 -16.57
N ARG A 934 7.71 -21.25 -15.95
CA ARG A 934 8.76 -21.63 -14.99
C ARG A 934 9.30 -23.01 -15.34
N PRO A 935 10.26 -23.11 -16.28
CA PRO A 935 10.73 -24.40 -16.77
C PRO A 935 11.35 -25.21 -15.64
N VAL A 936 11.08 -26.51 -15.64
CA VAL A 936 11.71 -27.45 -14.71
C VAL A 936 13.11 -27.75 -15.21
N LEU A 937 14.08 -27.75 -14.31
CA LEU A 937 15.49 -27.96 -14.60
C LEU A 937 15.88 -29.39 -14.26
N ARG A 938 16.84 -29.92 -15.02
CA ARG A 938 17.53 -31.16 -14.72
C ARG A 938 19.03 -30.94 -14.84
N ARG A 939 19.80 -31.73 -14.08
CA ARG A 939 21.26 -31.69 -14.13
C ARG A 939 21.78 -32.88 -14.91
N ARG A 940 22.64 -32.64 -15.91
CA ARG A 940 23.23 -33.69 -16.75
C ARG A 940 24.69 -33.37 -17.05
N ALA A 941 25.57 -34.35 -16.83
CA ALA A 941 27.01 -34.23 -17.10
C ALA A 941 27.68 -32.97 -16.50
N GLY A 942 27.21 -32.53 -15.33
CA GLY A 942 27.74 -31.35 -14.62
C GLY A 942 26.99 -30.04 -14.88
N HIS A 943 26.14 -29.96 -15.90
CA HIS A 943 25.44 -28.74 -16.32
C HIS A 943 23.93 -28.78 -16.02
N TRP A 944 23.35 -27.61 -15.79
CA TRP A 944 21.90 -27.41 -15.68
C TRP A 944 21.27 -27.16 -17.06
N GLU A 945 20.25 -27.93 -17.41
CA GLU A 945 19.46 -27.75 -18.63
C GLU A 945 17.96 -27.73 -18.34
N ILE A 946 17.18 -27.07 -19.21
CA ILE A 946 15.72 -27.11 -19.18
C ILE A 946 15.28 -28.52 -19.55
N ASN A 947 14.51 -29.14 -18.66
CA ASN A 947 13.90 -30.43 -18.87
C ASN A 947 12.73 -30.30 -19.83
N THR A 948 12.95 -30.59 -21.11
CA THR A 948 11.92 -30.53 -22.15
C THR A 948 10.88 -31.65 -22.05
N ASP A 949 11.07 -32.63 -21.16
CA ASP A 949 10.16 -33.76 -20.98
C ASP A 949 9.03 -33.45 -19.98
N ILE A 950 9.17 -32.37 -19.19
CA ILE A 950 8.24 -32.02 -18.10
C ILE A 950 7.98 -30.50 -18.09
N GLY A 951 6.71 -30.08 -18.24
CA GLY A 951 6.31 -28.67 -18.05
C GLY A 951 5.41 -28.09 -19.14
N LEU A 952 5.16 -26.77 -19.03
CA LEU A 952 4.41 -25.98 -20.01
C LEU A 952 5.08 -26.05 -21.39
N LYS A 953 4.28 -26.28 -22.43
CA LYS A 953 4.71 -26.73 -23.77
C LYS A 953 5.61 -25.70 -24.48
N GLY A 954 6.91 -25.77 -24.23
CA GLY A 954 7.92 -24.98 -24.94
C GLY A 954 9.02 -25.71 -25.67
N GLY A 955 8.88 -27.01 -25.84
CA GLY A 955 9.63 -27.75 -26.86
C GLY A 955 8.68 -28.59 -27.70
N ALA A 956 8.49 -28.28 -28.99
CA ALA A 956 7.81 -29.17 -29.94
C ALA A 956 8.56 -29.19 -31.29
N PRO A 957 8.54 -30.31 -32.05
CA PRO A 957 7.33 -30.76 -32.74
C PRO A 957 6.86 -32.19 -32.40
N GLY A 958 5.56 -32.47 -32.62
CA GLY A 958 4.90 -33.80 -32.61
C GLY A 958 4.91 -34.47 -34.01
N PRO A 959 4.06 -35.46 -34.35
CA PRO A 959 3.15 -36.33 -33.58
C PRO A 959 3.53 -37.83 -33.68
N VAL A 960 3.18 -38.67 -32.69
CA VAL A 960 2.68 -40.05 -32.87
C VAL A 960 2.00 -40.44 -31.55
N HIS A 961 0.67 -40.51 -31.53
CA HIS A 961 -0.05 -41.17 -30.45
C HIS A 961 -0.81 -42.35 -31.05
N SER A 962 -0.38 -43.57 -30.76
CA SER A 962 -1.17 -44.77 -30.95
C SER A 962 -2.25 -44.82 -29.86
N LYS A 963 -3.29 -44.00 -30.02
CA LYS A 963 -4.56 -44.14 -29.28
C LYS A 963 -5.37 -45.23 -29.98
N ILE A 964 -5.91 -46.18 -29.24
CA ILE A 964 -6.81 -47.20 -29.79
C ILE A 964 -8.20 -46.56 -29.94
N GLU A 965 -8.85 -46.82 -31.07
CA GLU A 965 -10.26 -46.49 -31.31
C GLU A 965 -11.12 -47.68 -30.88
N LEU A 966 -12.11 -47.46 -30.02
CA LEU A 966 -12.92 -48.55 -29.46
C LEU A 966 -13.93 -49.06 -30.50
N VAL A 967 -13.75 -50.31 -30.98
CA VAL A 967 -14.70 -51.05 -31.83
C VAL A 967 -15.05 -52.39 -31.15
N GLU A 968 -16.33 -52.78 -31.22
CA GLU A 968 -16.92 -53.93 -30.52
C GLU A 968 -16.61 -55.29 -31.18
N SER A 969 -16.16 -56.30 -30.40
CA SER A 969 -16.55 -57.72 -30.61
C SER A 969 -16.09 -58.68 -29.49
N GLU A 970 -17.08 -59.47 -29.04
CA GLU A 970 -17.17 -60.89 -28.63
C GLU A 970 -16.17 -61.67 -27.75
N SER A 971 -16.82 -62.60 -27.03
CA SER A 971 -16.45 -63.38 -25.85
C SER A 971 -15.62 -64.64 -26.11
N SER A 972 -14.87 -65.07 -25.09
CA SER A 972 -14.57 -66.50 -24.90
C SER A 972 -14.47 -66.84 -23.40
N MET A 973 -15.31 -67.78 -22.96
CA MET A 973 -15.28 -68.40 -21.62
C MET A 973 -14.19 -69.46 -21.52
N VAL A 974 -13.57 -69.59 -20.34
CA VAL A 974 -12.97 -70.84 -19.84
C VAL A 974 -13.35 -71.01 -18.37
N SER A 975 -13.75 -72.25 -18.04
CA SER A 975 -14.26 -72.72 -16.75
C SER A 975 -13.14 -73.26 -15.85
N ALA A 976 -13.22 -73.05 -14.54
CA ALA A 976 -12.89 -74.07 -13.53
C ALA A 976 -13.32 -73.71 -12.09
N LEU A 977 -14.06 -74.65 -11.48
CA LEU A 977 -14.19 -75.03 -10.06
C LEU A 977 -14.94 -74.12 -9.05
N GLU A 978 -15.93 -74.75 -8.42
CA GLU A 978 -16.84 -74.31 -7.35
C GLU A 978 -16.59 -72.92 -6.75
N TYR A 979 -17.20 -71.93 -7.40
CA TYR A 979 -17.38 -70.58 -6.88
C TYR A 979 -18.81 -70.42 -6.35
N ILE A 980 -18.98 -69.66 -5.27
CA ILE A 980 -20.30 -69.15 -4.87
C ILE A 980 -20.80 -68.27 -6.02
N LYS A 981 -21.77 -68.82 -6.78
CA LYS A 981 -22.32 -68.17 -7.97
C LYS A 981 -22.91 -66.80 -7.57
N PRO A 982 -22.58 -65.71 -8.28
CA PRO A 982 -23.17 -64.41 -8.00
C PRO A 982 -24.69 -64.48 -8.14
N GLU A 983 -25.40 -63.75 -7.28
CA GLU A 983 -26.86 -63.65 -7.36
C GLU A 983 -27.23 -63.00 -8.70
N PRO A 984 -28.24 -63.52 -9.42
CA PRO A 984 -28.69 -62.88 -10.65
C PRO A 984 -29.22 -61.47 -10.37
N PHE A 985 -28.91 -60.51 -11.25
CA PHE A 985 -29.47 -59.16 -11.15
C PHE A 985 -30.99 -59.21 -11.37
N THR A 986 -31.74 -58.58 -10.48
CA THR A 986 -33.19 -58.46 -10.61
C THR A 986 -33.55 -57.44 -11.68
N ARG A 987 -34.81 -57.47 -12.16
CA ARG A 987 -35.33 -56.44 -13.08
C ARG A 987 -35.18 -55.03 -12.50
N THR A 988 -35.40 -54.88 -11.20
CA THR A 988 -35.22 -53.62 -10.47
C THR A 988 -33.76 -53.16 -10.47
N ASP A 989 -32.80 -54.10 -10.38
CA ASP A 989 -31.37 -53.76 -10.47
C ASP A 989 -31.01 -53.24 -11.87
N LEU A 990 -31.53 -53.86 -12.92
CA LEU A 990 -31.29 -53.43 -14.31
C LEU A 990 -31.91 -52.07 -14.62
N GLU A 991 -33.08 -51.76 -14.04
CA GLU A 991 -33.69 -50.43 -14.13
C GLU A 991 -32.86 -49.39 -13.37
N ARG A 992 -32.37 -49.73 -12.17
CA ARG A 992 -31.47 -48.87 -11.37
C ARG A 992 -30.11 -48.63 -12.04
N MET A 993 -29.57 -49.59 -12.79
CA MET A 993 -28.35 -49.44 -13.59
C MET A 993 -28.48 -48.36 -14.66
N LYS A 994 -29.70 -48.15 -15.20
CA LYS A 994 -29.98 -47.18 -16.27
C LYS A 994 -30.45 -45.81 -15.78
N ALA A 995 -30.78 -45.69 -14.49
CA ALA A 995 -31.28 -44.46 -13.91
C ALA A 995 -30.18 -43.36 -13.86
N ILE A 996 -30.49 -42.18 -14.41
CA ILE A 996 -29.63 -40.99 -14.33
C ILE A 996 -29.79 -40.35 -12.94
N LYS A 997 -28.70 -40.27 -12.19
CA LYS A 997 -28.65 -39.66 -10.85
C LYS A 997 -27.54 -38.62 -10.81
N SER A 998 -27.89 -37.34 -10.64
CA SER A 998 -26.92 -36.27 -10.40
C SER A 998 -26.23 -36.43 -9.04
N TYR A 999 -25.02 -35.91 -8.89
CA TYR A 999 -24.28 -35.89 -7.62
C TYR A 999 -25.06 -35.20 -6.48
N GLN A 1000 -25.99 -34.31 -6.81
CA GLN A 1000 -26.84 -33.63 -5.82
C GLN A 1000 -27.88 -34.56 -5.21
N ARG A 1001 -28.26 -35.63 -5.93
CA ARG A 1001 -29.41 -36.50 -5.66
C ARG A 1001 -29.06 -37.77 -4.88
N ALA A 1002 -27.78 -38.04 -4.69
CA ALA A 1002 -27.27 -39.26 -4.04
C ALA A 1002 -25.90 -38.99 -3.40
N PRO A 1003 -25.86 -38.37 -2.20
CA PRO A 1003 -24.60 -38.22 -1.47
C PRO A 1003 -24.01 -39.61 -1.20
N ASN A 1004 -22.72 -39.76 -1.44
CA ASN A 1004 -22.02 -41.04 -1.37
C ASN A 1004 -21.41 -41.21 0.02
N ARG A 1005 -22.18 -41.74 0.97
CA ARG A 1005 -21.77 -41.83 2.39
C ARG A 1005 -21.02 -43.13 2.69
N MET A 1006 -20.27 -43.14 3.80
CA MET A 1006 -19.69 -44.39 4.32
C MET A 1006 -20.80 -45.38 4.68
N GLY A 1007 -20.64 -46.64 4.28
CA GLY A 1007 -21.62 -47.71 4.51
C GLY A 1007 -22.66 -47.88 3.41
N ASP A 1008 -22.88 -46.87 2.55
CA ASP A 1008 -23.80 -46.97 1.43
C ASP A 1008 -23.15 -47.73 0.27
N TYR A 1009 -23.80 -48.79 -0.23
CA TYR A 1009 -23.37 -49.48 -1.44
C TYR A 1009 -24.58 -50.06 -2.18
N ASP A 1010 -24.71 -49.72 -3.46
CA ASP A 1010 -25.70 -50.30 -4.37
C ASP A 1010 -24.98 -51.13 -5.43
N ARG A 1011 -25.20 -52.45 -5.43
CA ARG A 1011 -24.60 -53.37 -6.42
C ARG A 1011 -24.92 -52.99 -7.86
N ALA A 1012 -26.03 -52.30 -8.12
CA ALA A 1012 -26.37 -51.80 -9.45
C ALA A 1012 -25.34 -50.79 -9.98
N ASN A 1013 -24.59 -50.10 -9.13
CA ASN A 1013 -23.57 -49.14 -9.57
C ASN A 1013 -22.41 -49.81 -10.31
N ASN A 1014 -22.15 -51.11 -10.08
CA ASN A 1014 -21.13 -51.86 -10.84
C ASN A 1014 -21.45 -51.97 -12.34
N GLY A 1015 -22.72 -51.84 -12.73
CA GLY A 1015 -23.14 -51.85 -14.13
C GLY A 1015 -23.21 -50.47 -14.78
N ARG A 1016 -23.03 -49.39 -14.02
CA ARG A 1016 -23.10 -48.02 -14.54
C ARG A 1016 -21.82 -47.62 -15.27
N TYR A 1017 -21.95 -46.76 -16.27
CA TYR A 1017 -20.78 -46.33 -17.05
C TYR A 1017 -19.80 -45.54 -16.16
N PRO A 1018 -18.47 -45.79 -16.20
CA PRO A 1018 -17.55 -45.30 -15.15
C PRO A 1018 -17.42 -43.77 -15.03
N LEU A 1019 -17.57 -43.01 -16.11
CA LEU A 1019 -17.51 -41.54 -16.09
C LEU A 1019 -18.89 -40.96 -16.40
N ARG A 1020 -19.39 -40.10 -15.50
CA ARG A 1020 -20.70 -39.45 -15.63
C ARG A 1020 -20.60 -37.97 -15.27
N ASP A 1021 -21.33 -37.13 -15.98
CA ASP A 1021 -21.31 -35.67 -15.78
C ASP A 1021 -21.96 -35.23 -14.45
N LEU A 1022 -22.01 -33.91 -14.21
CA LEU A 1022 -22.65 -33.32 -13.02
C LEU A 1022 -24.15 -33.65 -12.89
N SER A 1023 -24.81 -33.99 -14.00
CA SER A 1023 -26.21 -34.40 -14.05
C SER A 1023 -26.39 -35.92 -13.92
N GLY A 1024 -25.30 -36.68 -13.92
CA GLY A 1024 -25.29 -38.15 -13.88
C GLY A 1024 -25.41 -38.81 -15.25
N ASN A 1025 -25.30 -38.06 -16.35
CA ASN A 1025 -25.34 -38.63 -17.69
C ASN A 1025 -24.01 -39.34 -18.01
N PRO A 1026 -24.03 -40.53 -18.64
CA PRO A 1026 -22.82 -41.24 -19.02
C PRO A 1026 -22.02 -40.48 -20.08
N LEU A 1027 -20.73 -40.28 -19.81
CA LEU A 1027 -19.80 -39.57 -20.68
C LEU A 1027 -18.97 -40.56 -21.49
N ARG A 1028 -19.14 -40.57 -22.82
CA ARG A 1028 -18.55 -41.60 -23.68
C ARG A 1028 -17.05 -41.39 -23.87
N ILE A 1029 -16.26 -42.38 -23.48
CA ILE A 1029 -14.82 -42.43 -23.79
C ILE A 1029 -14.65 -42.78 -25.28
N LYS A 1030 -13.95 -41.93 -26.04
CA LYS A 1030 -13.68 -42.10 -27.47
C LYS A 1030 -12.29 -42.66 -27.73
N LYS A 1031 -11.31 -42.28 -26.90
CA LYS A 1031 -9.92 -42.72 -27.04
C LYS A 1031 -9.32 -42.97 -25.66
N ILE A 1032 -8.46 -43.96 -25.56
CA ILE A 1032 -7.71 -44.30 -24.33
C ILE A 1032 -6.24 -44.53 -24.67
N GLN A 1033 -5.34 -44.13 -23.76
CA GLN A 1033 -3.91 -44.42 -23.87
C GLN A 1033 -3.64 -45.93 -23.76
N HIS A 1034 -2.73 -46.46 -24.59
CA HIS A 1034 -2.46 -47.90 -24.68
C HIS A 1034 -1.88 -48.52 -23.39
N THR A 1035 -1.02 -47.80 -22.68
CA THR A 1035 -0.33 -48.30 -21.47
C THR A 1035 -0.28 -47.24 -20.37
N SER A 1036 -0.26 -47.69 -19.12
CA SER A 1036 0.05 -46.88 -17.93
C SER A 1036 1.24 -47.49 -17.18
N GLU A 1037 2.25 -46.69 -16.85
CA GLU A 1037 3.43 -47.09 -16.05
C GLU A 1037 3.36 -46.45 -14.66
N ILE A 1038 3.38 -47.23 -13.58
CA ILE A 1038 3.30 -46.68 -12.22
C ILE A 1038 4.71 -46.22 -11.80
N ALA A 1039 4.84 -44.95 -11.40
CA ALA A 1039 6.14 -44.34 -11.11
C ALA A 1039 6.90 -45.01 -9.96
N ASP A 1040 6.19 -45.48 -8.94
CA ASP A 1040 6.78 -46.06 -7.73
C ASP A 1040 7.18 -47.54 -7.90
N SER A 1041 6.46 -48.31 -8.73
CA SER A 1041 6.70 -49.74 -8.95
C SER A 1041 7.37 -50.07 -10.28
N GLY A 1042 7.37 -49.14 -11.25
CA GLY A 1042 7.89 -49.34 -12.60
C GLY A 1042 7.07 -50.32 -13.45
N VAL A 1043 5.94 -50.81 -12.94
CA VAL A 1043 5.08 -51.81 -13.60
C VAL A 1043 4.25 -51.15 -14.70
N ARG A 1044 4.14 -51.82 -15.85
CA ARG A 1044 3.34 -51.37 -17.00
C ARG A 1044 2.08 -52.19 -17.18
N TYR A 1045 0.93 -51.52 -17.14
CA TYR A 1045 -0.38 -52.09 -17.39
C TYR A 1045 -0.92 -51.73 -18.78
N GLN A 1046 -1.71 -52.61 -19.37
CA GLN A 1046 -2.26 -52.45 -20.72
C GLN A 1046 -3.74 -52.08 -20.66
N ALA A 1047 -4.16 -51.14 -21.51
CA ALA A 1047 -5.57 -50.73 -21.58
C ALA A 1047 -6.50 -51.88 -21.98
N LYS A 1048 -6.01 -52.84 -22.78
CA LYS A 1048 -6.78 -54.03 -23.22
C LYS A 1048 -7.38 -54.81 -22.05
N ASP A 1049 -6.70 -54.83 -20.90
CA ASP A 1049 -7.08 -55.62 -19.72
C ASP A 1049 -8.27 -54.98 -18.98
N ILE A 1050 -8.56 -53.70 -19.24
CA ILE A 1050 -9.65 -52.93 -18.61
C ILE A 1050 -10.79 -52.59 -19.58
N LEU A 1051 -10.62 -52.79 -20.89
CA LEU A 1051 -11.67 -52.56 -21.90
C LEU A 1051 -13.00 -53.28 -21.62
N PRO A 1052 -13.03 -54.52 -21.09
CA PRO A 1052 -14.29 -55.19 -20.76
C PRO A 1052 -15.17 -54.40 -19.78
N TYR A 1053 -14.57 -53.58 -18.90
CA TYR A 1053 -15.27 -52.73 -17.94
C TYR A 1053 -15.80 -51.41 -18.54
N LEU A 1054 -15.46 -51.10 -19.80
CA LEU A 1054 -15.82 -49.86 -20.50
C LEU A 1054 -16.86 -50.06 -21.61
N LYS A 1055 -17.49 -51.24 -21.68
CA LYS A 1055 -18.52 -51.55 -22.68
C LYS A 1055 -19.72 -50.61 -22.54
N TRP A 1056 -20.12 -50.00 -23.64
CA TRP A 1056 -21.27 -49.09 -23.69
C TRP A 1056 -22.58 -49.88 -23.75
N GLY A 1057 -23.55 -49.57 -22.89
CA GLY A 1057 -24.89 -50.17 -22.91
C GLY A 1057 -24.99 -51.60 -22.34
N SER A 1058 -23.89 -52.33 -22.18
CA SER A 1058 -23.85 -53.70 -21.61
C SER A 1058 -23.78 -53.73 -20.08
N HIS A 1059 -24.72 -53.05 -19.40
CA HIS A 1059 -24.69 -52.84 -17.94
C HIS A 1059 -24.58 -54.14 -17.12
N GLU A 1060 -25.34 -55.18 -17.47
CA GLU A 1060 -25.35 -56.45 -16.74
C GLU A 1060 -24.04 -57.23 -16.94
N GLU A 1061 -23.49 -57.25 -18.16
CA GLU A 1061 -22.23 -57.92 -18.45
C GLU A 1061 -21.07 -57.28 -17.67
N VAL A 1062 -21.03 -55.94 -17.64
CA VAL A 1062 -20.00 -55.19 -16.91
C VAL A 1062 -20.13 -55.45 -15.41
N ALA A 1063 -21.34 -55.43 -14.86
CA ALA A 1063 -21.57 -55.69 -13.45
C ALA A 1063 -21.11 -57.11 -13.03
N LYS A 1064 -21.31 -58.11 -13.90
CA LYS A 1064 -20.84 -59.49 -13.68
C LYS A 1064 -19.30 -59.59 -13.60
N LEU A 1065 -18.55 -58.78 -14.35
CA LEU A 1065 -17.08 -58.79 -14.29
C LEU A 1065 -16.54 -58.40 -12.92
N TYR A 1066 -17.23 -57.49 -12.22
CA TYR A 1066 -16.89 -57.11 -10.85
C TYR A 1066 -17.27 -58.23 -9.88
N GLU A 1067 -18.49 -58.76 -9.97
CA GLU A 1067 -18.97 -59.80 -9.05
C GLU A 1067 -18.32 -61.17 -9.25
N GLU A 1068 -17.72 -61.46 -10.40
CA GLU A 1068 -16.92 -62.67 -10.62
C GLU A 1068 -15.64 -62.65 -9.77
N LYS A 1069 -15.03 -61.48 -9.60
CA LYS A 1069 -13.72 -61.32 -8.94
C LYS A 1069 -13.84 -60.85 -7.50
N LEU A 1070 -14.86 -60.05 -7.20
CA LEU A 1070 -14.97 -59.30 -5.95
C LEU A 1070 -16.26 -59.66 -5.21
N LEU A 1071 -16.18 -59.61 -3.89
CA LEU A 1071 -17.32 -59.78 -2.99
C LEU A 1071 -17.23 -58.72 -1.89
N LEU A 1072 -18.37 -58.10 -1.59
CA LEU A 1072 -18.51 -57.25 -0.42
C LEU A 1072 -19.08 -58.11 0.72
N ARG A 1073 -18.39 -58.18 1.85
CA ARG A 1073 -18.88 -58.86 3.07
C ARG A 1073 -18.61 -58.02 4.33
N PRO A 1074 -19.24 -58.32 5.48
CA PRO A 1074 -18.90 -57.66 6.73
C PRO A 1074 -17.48 -58.00 7.19
N PHE A 1075 -16.80 -57.01 7.76
CA PHE A 1075 -15.50 -57.12 8.41
C PHE A 1075 -15.65 -57.74 9.79
N THR A 1076 -14.84 -58.74 10.10
CA THR A 1076 -14.88 -59.51 11.35
C THR A 1076 -13.63 -59.26 12.19
N GLU A 1077 -13.62 -59.72 13.45
CA GLU A 1077 -12.42 -59.61 14.29
C GLU A 1077 -11.23 -60.39 13.72
N GLU A 1078 -11.47 -61.47 12.96
CA GLU A 1078 -10.42 -62.26 12.29
C GLU A 1078 -9.78 -61.52 11.11
N ASP A 1079 -10.48 -60.53 10.54
CA ASP A 1079 -9.97 -59.69 9.46
C ASP A 1079 -9.09 -58.53 9.96
N ALA A 1080 -9.13 -58.22 11.26
CA ALA A 1080 -8.39 -57.11 11.87
C ALA A 1080 -6.87 -57.36 11.87
N LYS A 1081 -6.12 -56.55 11.13
CA LYS A 1081 -4.65 -56.58 11.08
C LYS A 1081 -4.02 -55.82 12.23
N PHE A 1082 -4.72 -54.83 12.77
CA PHE A 1082 -4.28 -54.00 13.89
C PHE A 1082 -5.36 -53.91 14.97
N THR A 1083 -4.97 -53.77 16.24
CA THR A 1083 -5.90 -53.64 17.36
C THR A 1083 -6.87 -52.46 17.20
N GLN A 1084 -6.43 -51.42 16.51
CA GLN A 1084 -7.20 -50.20 16.21
C GLN A 1084 -8.28 -50.42 15.14
N GLU A 1085 -8.27 -51.53 14.38
CA GLU A 1085 -9.31 -51.86 13.39
C GLU A 1085 -10.56 -52.49 14.01
N LYS A 1086 -10.65 -52.61 15.35
CA LYS A 1086 -11.87 -53.08 16.03
C LYS A 1086 -13.10 -52.23 15.72
N SER A 1087 -12.93 -50.94 15.41
CA SER A 1087 -14.01 -50.06 14.97
C SER A 1087 -14.57 -50.40 13.59
N MET A 1088 -13.87 -51.23 12.81
CA MET A 1088 -14.30 -51.69 11.49
C MET A 1088 -15.20 -52.93 11.55
N VAL A 1089 -15.30 -53.62 12.70
CA VAL A 1089 -16.12 -54.83 12.83
C VAL A 1089 -17.59 -54.51 12.50
N GLY A 1090 -18.16 -55.27 11.57
CA GLY A 1090 -19.51 -55.06 11.04
C GLY A 1090 -19.59 -54.09 9.84
N GLN A 1091 -18.52 -53.34 9.53
CA GLN A 1091 -18.46 -52.52 8.31
C GLN A 1091 -18.22 -53.38 7.08
N ALA A 1092 -18.52 -52.85 5.89
CA ALA A 1092 -18.32 -53.57 4.65
C ALA A 1092 -16.83 -53.58 4.21
N MET A 1093 -16.32 -54.74 3.81
CA MET A 1093 -14.98 -54.92 3.24
C MET A 1093 -15.06 -55.62 1.88
N VAL A 1094 -14.10 -55.32 1.01
CA VAL A 1094 -13.99 -55.98 -0.30
C VAL A 1094 -12.96 -57.11 -0.20
N VAL A 1095 -13.39 -58.32 -0.52
CA VAL A 1095 -12.54 -59.52 -0.56
C VAL A 1095 -12.47 -60.09 -1.99
N ALA A 1096 -11.42 -60.85 -2.26
CA ALA A 1096 -11.31 -61.63 -3.48
C ALA A 1096 -12.32 -62.79 -3.46
N ARG A 1097 -13.26 -62.85 -4.40
CA ARG A 1097 -14.22 -63.97 -4.51
C ARG A 1097 -13.57 -65.27 -4.97
N ARG A 1098 -12.50 -65.14 -5.75
CA ARG A 1098 -11.69 -66.24 -6.27
C ARG A 1098 -10.20 -65.91 -6.13
N PRO A 1099 -9.30 -66.89 -6.25
CA PRO A 1099 -7.88 -66.58 -6.36
C PRO A 1099 -7.63 -65.62 -7.52
N LEU A 1100 -6.93 -64.52 -7.25
CA LEU A 1100 -6.52 -63.50 -8.22
C LEU A 1100 -5.00 -63.61 -8.44
N LYS A 1101 -4.56 -63.46 -9.69
CA LYS A 1101 -3.14 -63.50 -10.04
C LYS A 1101 -2.49 -62.13 -9.92
N ALA A 1102 -1.19 -62.07 -9.64
CA ALA A 1102 -0.42 -60.83 -9.67
C ALA A 1102 -0.57 -60.12 -11.03
N GLY A 1103 -0.86 -58.82 -11.02
CA GLY A 1103 -1.07 -58.00 -12.21
C GLY A 1103 -2.45 -58.15 -12.86
N GLU A 1104 -3.38 -58.90 -12.26
CA GLU A 1104 -4.73 -59.08 -12.78
C GLU A 1104 -5.58 -57.81 -12.58
N ALA A 1105 -6.26 -57.35 -13.64
CA ALA A 1105 -7.18 -56.22 -13.56
C ALA A 1105 -8.44 -56.61 -12.76
N ILE A 1106 -8.76 -55.86 -11.72
CA ILE A 1106 -9.96 -56.10 -10.89
C ILE A 1106 -11.11 -55.13 -11.19
N GLY A 1107 -10.82 -54.03 -11.88
CA GLY A 1107 -11.82 -53.14 -12.46
C GLY A 1107 -11.40 -51.67 -12.54
N VAL A 1108 -12.36 -50.82 -12.90
CA VAL A 1108 -12.18 -49.36 -13.06
C VAL A 1108 -12.94 -48.61 -11.98
N TYR A 1109 -12.41 -47.49 -11.49
CA TYR A 1109 -13.08 -46.59 -10.55
C TYR A 1109 -14.21 -45.85 -11.26
N GLY A 1110 -15.45 -46.11 -10.88
CA GLY A 1110 -16.65 -45.57 -11.53
C GLY A 1110 -17.42 -44.64 -10.61
N GLY A 1111 -17.94 -43.53 -11.14
CA GLY A 1111 -18.55 -42.49 -10.33
C GLY A 1111 -19.23 -41.36 -11.10
N ASN A 1112 -19.75 -40.39 -10.34
CA ASN A 1112 -20.28 -39.12 -10.84
C ASN A 1112 -19.27 -38.00 -10.68
N PHE A 1113 -19.20 -37.09 -11.66
CA PHE A 1113 -18.49 -35.84 -11.50
C PHE A 1113 -19.20 -34.98 -10.46
N LEU A 1114 -18.41 -34.28 -9.65
CA LEU A 1114 -18.90 -33.33 -8.67
C LEU A 1114 -17.89 -32.17 -8.49
N PRO A 1115 -18.33 -30.96 -8.15
CA PRO A 1115 -17.41 -29.85 -7.92
C PRO A 1115 -16.60 -30.03 -6.62
N PHE A 1116 -15.30 -29.73 -6.64
CA PHE A 1116 -14.42 -29.91 -5.48
C PHE A 1116 -14.94 -29.25 -4.20
N HIS A 1117 -15.45 -28.03 -4.29
CA HIS A 1117 -15.99 -27.31 -3.14
C HIS A 1117 -17.18 -28.06 -2.52
N VAL A 1118 -18.03 -28.71 -3.32
CA VAL A 1118 -19.12 -29.56 -2.82
C VAL A 1118 -18.57 -30.80 -2.12
N SER A 1119 -17.59 -31.53 -2.69
CA SER A 1119 -16.99 -32.69 -1.98
C SER A 1119 -16.38 -32.30 -0.65
N ASN A 1120 -15.72 -31.14 -0.60
CA ASN A 1120 -15.05 -30.68 0.61
C ASN A 1120 -16.06 -30.22 1.67
N ALA A 1121 -17.16 -29.59 1.26
CA ALA A 1121 -18.26 -29.21 2.13
C ALA A 1121 -18.99 -30.44 2.72
N ARG A 1122 -19.32 -31.43 1.87
CA ARG A 1122 -20.01 -32.67 2.28
C ARG A 1122 -19.12 -33.68 3.00
N GLN A 1123 -17.80 -33.51 2.92
CA GLN A 1123 -16.81 -34.46 3.43
C GLN A 1123 -16.91 -35.84 2.76
N ASP A 1124 -17.12 -35.87 1.44
CA ASP A 1124 -17.35 -37.12 0.70
C ASP A 1124 -16.13 -38.07 0.79
N PRO A 1125 -16.30 -39.31 1.30
CA PRO A 1125 -15.20 -40.23 1.66
C PRO A 1125 -14.58 -41.02 0.49
N PHE A 1126 -15.12 -40.92 -0.73
CA PHE A 1126 -14.69 -41.72 -1.90
C PHE A 1126 -14.48 -40.85 -3.15
N VAL A 1127 -13.65 -39.82 -3.04
CA VAL A 1127 -13.41 -38.88 -4.15
C VAL A 1127 -11.99 -38.99 -4.71
N ILE A 1128 -11.84 -38.99 -6.02
CA ILE A 1128 -10.52 -38.96 -6.70
C ILE A 1128 -10.44 -37.82 -7.72
N ASP A 1129 -9.21 -37.35 -7.97
CA ASP A 1129 -8.94 -36.36 -9.03
C ASP A 1129 -8.97 -37.03 -10.40
N ILE A 1130 -9.69 -36.43 -11.34
CA ILE A 1130 -9.88 -36.94 -12.70
C ILE A 1130 -9.29 -36.04 -13.78
N LEU A 1131 -8.71 -34.91 -13.41
CA LEU A 1131 -8.13 -33.99 -14.38
C LEU A 1131 -6.64 -34.34 -14.55
N PRO A 1132 -6.14 -34.52 -15.79
CA PRO A 1132 -4.70 -34.49 -16.02
C PRO A 1132 -4.13 -33.17 -15.49
N ALA A 1133 -2.88 -33.18 -15.00
CA ALA A 1133 -2.16 -32.07 -14.36
C ALA A 1133 -2.73 -30.68 -14.71
N PRO A 1134 -2.97 -29.79 -13.71
CA PRO A 1134 -4.04 -28.79 -13.73
C PRO A 1134 -4.38 -28.34 -15.14
N LEU A 1135 -5.47 -28.90 -15.67
CA LEU A 1135 -5.99 -28.52 -16.97
C LEU A 1135 -6.33 -27.04 -16.90
N SER A 1136 -5.55 -26.29 -17.64
CA SER A 1136 -5.53 -24.85 -17.75
C SER A 1136 -6.95 -24.29 -17.97
N ARG A 1137 -7.80 -24.96 -18.77
CA ARG A 1137 -9.08 -24.41 -19.27
C ARG A 1137 -10.22 -24.25 -18.25
N ARG A 1138 -10.04 -24.52 -16.96
CA ARG A 1138 -11.11 -24.44 -15.97
C ARG A 1138 -10.73 -23.53 -14.80
N PRO A 1139 -11.68 -22.72 -14.29
CA PRO A 1139 -11.45 -21.93 -13.09
C PRO A 1139 -11.03 -22.82 -11.90
N LYS A 1140 -10.19 -22.29 -11.00
CA LYS A 1140 -9.61 -23.05 -9.88
C LYS A 1140 -10.64 -23.74 -8.97
N TRP A 1141 -11.79 -23.09 -8.75
CA TRP A 1141 -12.93 -23.56 -7.93
C TRP A 1141 -13.87 -24.53 -8.69
N ASP A 1142 -13.71 -24.63 -10.02
CA ASP A 1142 -14.43 -25.54 -10.92
C ASP A 1142 -13.68 -26.88 -11.12
N ARG A 1143 -12.77 -27.20 -10.19
CA ARG A 1143 -12.07 -28.48 -10.16
C ARG A 1143 -13.11 -29.60 -9.99
N LEU A 1144 -13.22 -30.44 -11.01
CA LEU A 1144 -14.07 -31.62 -10.95
C LEU A 1144 -13.37 -32.76 -10.22
N MET A 1145 -14.11 -33.39 -9.31
CA MET A 1145 -13.78 -34.65 -8.67
C MET A 1145 -14.70 -35.74 -9.16
N LEU A 1146 -14.29 -37.00 -9.05
CA LEU A 1146 -15.15 -38.16 -9.27
C LEU A 1146 -15.46 -38.81 -7.93
N SER A 1147 -16.74 -38.84 -7.56
CA SER A 1147 -17.22 -39.59 -6.38
C SER A 1147 -17.55 -41.02 -6.79
N GLY A 1148 -16.76 -41.97 -6.27
CA GLY A 1148 -16.79 -43.37 -6.63
C GLY A 1148 -17.93 -44.13 -5.96
N ASP A 1149 -18.80 -44.75 -6.76
CA ASP A 1149 -20.01 -45.41 -6.28
C ASP A 1149 -20.07 -46.92 -6.57
N ASN A 1150 -19.06 -47.46 -7.27
CA ASN A 1150 -18.92 -48.89 -7.55
C ASN A 1150 -18.00 -49.61 -6.55
N ILE A 1151 -17.94 -50.94 -6.58
CA ILE A 1151 -17.25 -51.75 -5.56
C ILE A 1151 -15.76 -51.44 -5.39
N ILE A 1152 -15.08 -50.93 -6.43
CA ILE A 1152 -13.67 -50.52 -6.39
C ILE A 1152 -13.44 -49.41 -5.36
N SER A 1153 -14.39 -48.48 -5.26
CA SER A 1153 -14.33 -47.38 -4.28
C SER A 1153 -14.56 -47.82 -2.84
N ARG A 1154 -14.87 -49.10 -2.58
CA ARG A 1154 -15.10 -49.68 -1.24
C ARG A 1154 -13.92 -50.52 -0.75
N ILE A 1155 -12.83 -50.62 -1.51
CA ILE A 1155 -11.62 -51.33 -1.07
C ILE A 1155 -10.99 -50.52 0.08
N ASN A 1156 -10.66 -51.18 1.18
CA ASN A 1156 -10.16 -50.53 2.39
C ASN A 1156 -8.72 -50.00 2.23
N SER A 1157 -8.34 -49.02 3.04
CA SER A 1157 -6.96 -48.54 3.17
C SER A 1157 -6.32 -49.07 4.45
N ILE A 1158 -5.01 -48.88 4.60
CA ILE A 1158 -4.26 -49.10 5.84
C ILE A 1158 -3.84 -47.73 6.39
N PHE A 1159 -4.01 -47.51 7.69
CA PHE A 1159 -3.64 -46.27 8.37
C PHE A 1159 -2.55 -46.49 9.42
N GLU A 1160 -1.75 -45.45 9.65
CA GLU A 1160 -0.88 -45.31 10.82
C GLU A 1160 -1.63 -44.52 11.90
N TYR A 1161 -1.43 -44.90 13.16
CA TYR A 1161 -2.19 -44.37 14.30
C TYR A 1161 -1.27 -43.67 15.32
N GLU A 1162 -1.70 -42.52 15.83
CA GLU A 1162 -1.14 -41.85 17.01
C GLU A 1162 -2.27 -41.70 18.04
N GLU A 1163 -2.04 -42.07 19.30
CA GLU A 1163 -3.06 -42.00 20.36
C GLU A 1163 -4.41 -42.67 19.98
N ASN A 1164 -4.35 -43.80 19.26
CA ASN A 1164 -5.50 -44.54 18.69
C ASN A 1164 -6.30 -43.82 17.59
N LEU A 1165 -5.86 -42.66 17.11
CA LEU A 1165 -6.48 -41.96 15.98
C LEU A 1165 -5.68 -42.14 14.69
N PRO A 1166 -6.33 -42.33 13.53
CA PRO A 1166 -5.63 -42.44 12.26
C PRO A 1166 -5.03 -41.07 11.88
N VAL A 1167 -3.71 -41.03 11.61
CA VAL A 1167 -2.99 -39.79 11.29
C VAL A 1167 -2.56 -39.69 9.83
N ARG A 1168 -2.22 -40.81 9.20
CA ARG A 1168 -1.84 -40.89 7.77
C ARG A 1168 -2.05 -42.29 7.20
N GLN A 1169 -2.02 -42.44 5.89
CA GLN A 1169 -2.00 -43.77 5.26
C GLN A 1169 -0.62 -44.42 5.40
N ALA A 1170 -0.60 -45.74 5.60
CA ALA A 1170 0.64 -46.49 5.65
C ALA A 1170 1.37 -46.43 4.30
N GLY A 1171 2.71 -46.41 4.32
CA GLY A 1171 3.52 -46.40 3.09
C GLY A 1171 3.63 -47.74 2.37
N SER A 1172 3.19 -48.85 2.98
CA SER A 1172 3.27 -50.21 2.43
C SER A 1172 2.18 -51.12 3.01
N GLY A 1173 2.10 -52.38 2.52
CA GLY A 1173 1.13 -53.39 3.02
C GLY A 1173 -0.10 -53.60 2.14
N TYR A 1174 -0.21 -52.88 1.02
CA TYR A 1174 -1.30 -52.99 0.06
C TYR A 1174 -1.11 -54.16 -0.91
N ASN A 1175 -2.19 -54.87 -1.23
CA ASN A 1175 -2.22 -55.95 -2.22
C ASN A 1175 -2.88 -55.53 -3.55
N VAL A 1176 -3.32 -54.27 -3.65
CA VAL A 1176 -3.89 -53.65 -4.84
C VAL A 1176 -3.19 -52.31 -5.10
N GLU A 1177 -2.90 -52.03 -6.38
CA GLU A 1177 -2.38 -50.75 -6.86
C GLU A 1177 -3.25 -50.15 -7.98
N GLY A 1178 -3.22 -48.82 -8.10
CA GLY A 1178 -4.00 -48.07 -9.08
C GLY A 1178 -3.14 -47.52 -10.22
N ALA A 1179 -3.56 -47.74 -11.46
CA ALA A 1179 -2.95 -47.20 -12.67
C ALA A 1179 -3.90 -46.20 -13.36
N THR A 1180 -3.36 -45.11 -13.90
CA THR A 1180 -4.17 -44.04 -14.49
C THR A 1180 -4.00 -43.96 -16.01
N PHE A 1181 -5.10 -44.05 -16.74
CA PHE A 1181 -5.15 -43.98 -18.20
C PHE A 1181 -5.74 -42.64 -18.66
N PRO A 1182 -4.99 -41.79 -19.37
CA PRO A 1182 -5.56 -40.64 -20.06
C PRO A 1182 -6.58 -41.06 -21.12
N VAL A 1183 -7.75 -40.43 -21.09
CA VAL A 1183 -8.88 -40.70 -21.98
C VAL A 1183 -9.39 -39.41 -22.62
N ASP A 1184 -9.82 -39.50 -23.89
CA ASP A 1184 -10.57 -38.43 -24.54
C ASP A 1184 -12.07 -38.77 -24.44
N VAL A 1185 -12.84 -37.87 -23.86
CA VAL A 1185 -14.24 -38.04 -23.51
C VAL A 1185 -15.10 -37.06 -24.29
N ASP A 1186 -16.19 -37.56 -24.86
CA ASP A 1186 -17.20 -36.74 -25.54
C ASP A 1186 -18.12 -36.09 -24.51
N ILE A 1187 -18.07 -34.76 -24.43
CA ILE A 1187 -18.86 -33.94 -23.50
C ILE A 1187 -20.04 -33.24 -24.20
N GLY A 1188 -20.38 -33.66 -25.43
CA GLY A 1188 -21.49 -33.11 -26.21
C GLY A 1188 -21.04 -32.18 -27.35
N GLY A 1189 -21.85 -32.12 -28.40
CA GLY A 1189 -21.58 -31.27 -29.59
C GLY A 1189 -20.33 -31.68 -30.40
N GLY A 1190 -19.80 -32.89 -30.20
CA GLY A 1190 -18.56 -33.35 -30.84
C GLY A 1190 -17.27 -32.83 -30.20
N ARG A 1191 -17.36 -32.15 -29.03
CA ARG A 1191 -16.20 -31.64 -28.29
C ARG A 1191 -15.60 -32.77 -27.44
N LEU A 1192 -14.31 -33.04 -27.63
CA LEU A 1192 -13.55 -33.98 -26.81
C LEU A 1192 -12.76 -33.26 -25.72
N GLU A 1193 -12.87 -33.72 -24.49
CA GLU A 1193 -12.06 -33.28 -23.35
C GLU A 1193 -11.24 -34.43 -22.76
N GLN A 1194 -10.08 -34.11 -22.20
CA GLN A 1194 -9.17 -35.10 -21.67
C GLN A 1194 -9.41 -35.31 -20.17
N PHE A 1195 -9.57 -36.55 -19.74
CA PHE A 1195 -9.69 -36.95 -18.34
C PHE A 1195 -8.73 -38.08 -17.98
N LEU A 1196 -8.63 -38.39 -16.70
CA LEU A 1196 -7.90 -39.53 -16.14
C LEU A 1196 -8.91 -40.61 -15.74
N LEU A 1197 -8.71 -41.82 -16.26
CA LEU A 1197 -9.45 -43.00 -15.87
C LEU A 1197 -8.59 -43.88 -14.97
N SER A 1198 -9.02 -44.11 -13.73
CA SER A 1198 -8.28 -44.92 -12.75
C SER A 1198 -8.73 -46.37 -12.79
N ALA A 1199 -7.80 -47.30 -13.02
CA ALA A 1199 -8.02 -48.73 -13.01
C ALA A 1199 -7.11 -49.45 -12.00
N PHE A 1200 -7.56 -50.60 -11.51
CA PHE A 1200 -6.98 -51.25 -10.33
C PHE A 1200 -6.52 -52.66 -10.66
N PHE A 1201 -5.34 -53.00 -10.15
CA PHE A 1201 -4.64 -54.26 -10.41
C PHE A 1201 -4.10 -54.84 -9.10
N THR A 1202 -4.00 -56.16 -9.02
CA THR A 1202 -3.37 -56.86 -7.91
C THR A 1202 -1.84 -56.74 -7.97
N THR A 1203 -1.19 -56.57 -6.83
CA THR A 1203 0.29 -56.47 -6.76
C THR A 1203 0.98 -57.82 -6.56
N ARG A 1204 0.22 -58.83 -6.13
CA ARG A 1204 0.66 -60.21 -5.90
C ARG A 1204 -0.49 -61.19 -6.14
N ASP A 1205 -0.20 -62.49 -6.05
CA ASP A 1205 -1.26 -63.50 -5.97
C ASP A 1205 -2.07 -63.31 -4.66
N ILE A 1206 -3.40 -63.30 -4.77
CA ILE A 1206 -4.35 -63.09 -3.68
C ILE A 1206 -5.28 -64.33 -3.61
N PRO A 1207 -5.26 -65.12 -2.53
CA PRO A 1207 -6.21 -66.20 -2.26
C PRO A 1207 -7.67 -65.72 -2.25
N ALA A 1208 -8.59 -66.65 -2.45
CA ALA A 1208 -10.01 -66.38 -2.22
C ALA A 1208 -10.26 -66.01 -0.75
N ASP A 1209 -11.23 -65.14 -0.53
CA ASP A 1209 -11.65 -64.56 0.76
C ASP A 1209 -10.60 -63.68 1.46
N GLU A 1210 -9.46 -63.40 0.82
CA GLU A 1210 -8.49 -62.42 1.32
C GLU A 1210 -8.97 -60.98 1.03
N GLU A 1211 -8.85 -60.11 2.03
CA GLU A 1211 -9.20 -58.69 1.93
C GLU A 1211 -8.31 -57.93 0.94
N LEU A 1212 -8.94 -57.12 0.09
CA LEU A 1212 -8.24 -56.16 -0.76
C LEU A 1212 -7.98 -54.85 0.00
N ARG A 1213 -6.75 -54.35 -0.09
CA ARG A 1213 -6.31 -53.07 0.49
C ARG A 1213 -5.56 -52.25 -0.55
N TRP A 1214 -5.88 -50.95 -0.68
CA TRP A 1214 -5.13 -50.03 -1.55
C TRP A 1214 -4.93 -48.64 -0.96
N ASN A 1215 -3.93 -47.92 -1.49
CA ASN A 1215 -3.53 -46.60 -1.03
C ASN A 1215 -4.17 -45.46 -1.85
N TYR A 1216 -5.25 -44.86 -1.31
CA TYR A 1216 -5.94 -43.70 -1.91
C TYR A 1216 -5.10 -42.42 -2.06
N GLY A 1217 -3.95 -42.29 -1.39
CA GLY A 1217 -3.17 -41.06 -1.38
C GLY A 1217 -3.85 -39.92 -0.57
N TYR A 1218 -4.64 -40.22 0.45
CA TYR A 1218 -5.12 -39.25 1.43
C TYR A 1218 -3.95 -38.45 2.04
N THR A 1219 -4.11 -37.13 2.09
CA THR A 1219 -3.18 -36.28 2.85
C THR A 1219 -3.37 -36.50 4.35
N GLU A 1220 -2.35 -36.24 5.18
CA GLU A 1220 -2.48 -36.37 6.65
C GLU A 1220 -3.68 -35.54 7.18
N ALA A 1221 -3.86 -34.32 6.65
CA ALA A 1221 -5.02 -33.48 6.96
C ALA A 1221 -6.34 -34.12 6.53
N GLY A 1222 -6.36 -34.76 5.35
CA GLY A 1222 -7.50 -35.52 4.85
C GLY A 1222 -7.86 -36.71 5.74
N VAL A 1223 -6.84 -37.45 6.21
CA VAL A 1223 -7.02 -38.59 7.12
C VAL A 1223 -7.63 -38.14 8.44
N ARG A 1224 -7.04 -37.11 9.07
CA ARG A 1224 -7.54 -36.57 10.36
C ARG A 1224 -8.97 -36.03 10.26
N THR A 1225 -9.29 -35.31 9.19
CA THR A 1225 -10.62 -34.69 9.05
C THR A 1225 -11.71 -35.72 8.73
N THR A 1226 -11.39 -36.75 7.93
CA THR A 1226 -12.40 -37.67 7.37
C THR A 1226 -12.55 -38.95 8.19
N PHE A 1227 -11.50 -39.40 8.88
CA PHE A 1227 -11.47 -40.70 9.56
C PHE A 1227 -11.20 -40.62 11.06
N ALA A 1228 -10.76 -39.48 11.62
CA ALA A 1228 -10.46 -39.36 13.06
C ALA A 1228 -11.62 -38.74 13.88
N ALA A 1229 -12.60 -38.09 13.25
CA ALA A 1229 -13.71 -37.43 13.95
C ALA A 1229 -14.95 -38.35 14.03
N SER A 1230 -15.00 -39.22 15.04
CA SER A 1230 -16.23 -39.97 15.39
C SER A 1230 -16.23 -40.38 16.87
N GLU A 1231 -16.15 -39.41 17.79
CA GLU A 1231 -16.58 -39.60 19.18
C GLU A 1231 -17.35 -38.35 19.65
N THR A 1232 -18.49 -38.06 19.01
CA THR A 1232 -19.55 -37.26 19.62
C THR A 1232 -20.91 -37.79 19.17
N SER A 1233 -21.27 -38.98 19.64
CA SER A 1233 -22.68 -39.31 19.82
C SER A 1233 -23.12 -38.63 21.11
N PRO A 1234 -24.19 -37.80 21.13
CA PRO A 1234 -24.73 -37.34 22.40
C PRO A 1234 -25.40 -38.55 23.05
N GLU A 1235 -24.76 -39.11 24.08
CA GLU A 1235 -25.44 -40.05 24.97
C GLU A 1235 -26.68 -39.36 25.53
N THR A 1236 -27.83 -39.98 25.30
CA THR A 1236 -29.10 -39.69 25.97
C THR A 1236 -28.96 -39.94 27.48
N GLY A 1237 -28.36 -38.97 28.18
CA GLY A 1237 -28.31 -38.91 29.63
C GLY A 1237 -29.58 -38.28 30.17
N THR A 1238 -30.57 -39.11 30.50
CA THR A 1238 -31.71 -38.71 31.31
C THR A 1238 -31.21 -38.52 32.74
N GLN A 1239 -30.88 -37.30 33.16
CA GLN A 1239 -30.77 -36.95 34.58
C GLN A 1239 -31.92 -36.02 34.95
N ALA A 1240 -32.88 -36.60 35.68
CA ALA A 1240 -33.92 -35.87 36.39
C ALA A 1240 -33.30 -35.05 37.53
N PRO A 1241 -33.84 -33.87 37.87
CA PRO A 1241 -33.30 -33.02 38.92
C PRO A 1241 -33.90 -33.36 40.28
N ALA A 1242 -33.07 -33.43 41.32
CA ALA A 1242 -33.48 -33.24 42.71
C ALA A 1242 -32.26 -33.03 43.62
N PRO A 1243 -32.40 -32.29 44.73
CA PRO A 1243 -32.97 -30.95 44.90
C PRO A 1243 -31.89 -29.86 45.05
#